data_AF-A0A1B4XGD1-F1
#
_entry.id   AF-A0A1B4XGD1-F1
#
_cell.length_a   1.000
_cell.length_b   1.000
_cell.length_c   1.000
_cell.angle_alpha   90.00
_cell.angle_beta   90.00
_cell.angle_gamma   90.00
#
_symmetry.space_group_name_H-M   'P 1'
#
loop_
_entity.id
_entity.type
_entity.pdbx_description
1 polymer ?
#
loop_
_entity_poly.entity_id
_entity_poly.type
_entity_poly.pdbx_seq_one_letter_code
_entity_poly.pdbx_strand_id
1 'polypeptide(L)'
;MAAAFIRRSSALLCAAILFAGLLSVLVHDAAADSRYSHEIRLKMELAGREPGAAAAPVTVIVEAGPETPISSLIAKQGGALRHRWNRLHEVSVPAGKLSALIRSLPETALLRLPYPHEPSAVTGQGVALTGAADMQALGQTGAGVTIGVIDLQFSNYTNSQASGDLPASLVITDYTGTGTGGGTHGTNVAEIVHEMAPGAALRLAKIGSETQLSQAVDDMIAAGTDVIVHSVSWFNAAFYDGTGALCDITARAEAAGIQWANAAGNYRTAHYLGTFTDTDGNLRHEFAAGQNYNTVSLTAGSAVSLYMNWEAYPTTTIDYDLELYLGDPGAGGSLVASSLNRQSGKGGAWYPYPYEAIANYVPAVTGTYYIVVRKISSATANRRLTLFTTGPALGTKTTASSLTQPSDCSSTLAVGATNLSDVPEGYSSEGPTTDGRAKPEISGPDGVSTSLSSGFYGTSASAPHAGGAVALLKAQHPGFSLAQIRWLLTSTAKDVNTAGFDYRTGNGRMSLDADGDGFNHDVDNCRLVYNPTQADLDGDGIGDACDTDIDGDGLTNTQESALNTDPYNPDTDGDGLTDGVEVNTHGTNPLLADTDGDGLPDGLEITYGTNPKLSNKGDLAPSGVPDNQINVSDLMMLMRFVGQLQVPGARDLTLGDMNNDGTLDVRDVLMLRRQLGF
;
A
#
# COMPACT_ATOMS: atom_id res chain seq x y z
N MET A 1 -22.06 23.15 64.97
CA MET A 1 -20.58 23.28 65.06
C MET A 1 -20.06 21.91 65.47
N ALA A 2 -19.20 21.18 64.77
CA ALA A 2 -18.36 21.39 63.59
C ALA A 2 -18.17 19.97 62.95
N ALA A 3 -18.31 19.84 61.63
CA ALA A 3 -17.22 19.69 60.65
C ALA A 3 -16.50 18.31 60.60
N ALA A 4 -16.68 17.67 59.44
CA ALA A 4 -15.68 17.03 58.58
C ALA A 4 -15.07 15.64 58.89
N PHE A 5 -15.30 14.76 57.90
CA PHE A 5 -14.35 13.89 57.18
C PHE A 5 -14.06 12.43 57.64
N ILE A 6 -14.72 11.52 56.89
CA ILE A 6 -14.13 10.51 55.98
C ILE A 6 -13.97 9.03 56.42
N ARG A 7 -14.67 8.20 55.61
CA ARG A 7 -14.41 6.83 55.11
C ARG A 7 -14.14 5.70 56.11
N ARG A 8 -15.04 4.69 56.10
CA ARG A 8 -14.89 3.48 55.25
C ARG A 8 -16.16 2.61 55.28
N SER A 9 -16.54 2.14 54.09
CA SER A 9 -17.16 0.84 53.79
C SER A 9 -18.53 0.50 54.36
N SER A 10 -19.56 0.50 53.51
CA SER A 10 -20.68 -0.47 53.53
C SER A 10 -21.49 -0.38 52.22
N ALA A 11 -20.82 -0.62 51.10
CA ALA A 11 -21.48 -0.93 49.83
C ALA A 11 -21.95 -2.39 49.88
N LEU A 12 -23.05 -2.70 50.59
CA LEU A 12 -23.69 -4.02 50.52
C LEU A 12 -25.13 -4.09 51.05
N LEU A 13 -25.76 -2.98 51.46
CA LEU A 13 -27.11 -3.03 52.04
C LEU A 13 -28.14 -2.03 51.46
N CYS A 14 -27.92 -1.55 50.24
CA CYS A 14 -28.90 -0.71 49.53
C CYS A 14 -29.40 -1.32 48.20
N ALA A 15 -29.14 -2.60 47.96
CA ALA A 15 -29.49 -3.30 46.71
C ALA A 15 -30.79 -4.14 46.78
N ALA A 16 -31.51 -4.16 47.91
CA ALA A 16 -32.64 -5.10 48.09
C ALA A 16 -34.03 -4.47 48.28
N ILE A 17 -34.19 -3.14 48.21
CA ILE A 17 -35.51 -2.48 48.42
C ILE A 17 -35.95 -1.58 47.23
N LEU A 18 -35.21 -1.56 46.12
CA LEU A 18 -35.61 -0.85 44.89
C LEU A 18 -36.23 -1.74 43.80
N PHE A 19 -36.42 -3.04 44.07
CA PHE A 19 -36.87 -4.02 43.07
C PHE A 19 -38.38 -4.33 43.04
N ALA A 20 -39.20 -3.68 43.88
CA ALA A 20 -40.65 -3.96 43.95
C ALA A 20 -41.55 -2.77 43.57
N GLY A 21 -40.99 -1.61 43.20
CA GLY A 21 -41.73 -0.40 42.82
C GLY A 21 -41.67 -0.02 41.34
N LEU A 22 -40.98 -0.79 40.50
CA LEU A 22 -40.76 -0.50 39.08
C LEU A 22 -41.47 -1.46 38.11
N LEU A 23 -42.33 -2.36 38.63
CA LEU A 23 -43.02 -3.36 37.80
C LEU A 23 -44.41 -2.93 37.28
N SER A 24 -44.82 -1.67 37.49
CA SER A 24 -46.14 -1.17 37.07
C SER A 24 -46.11 -0.04 36.04
N VAL A 25 -44.94 0.25 35.46
CA VAL A 25 -44.80 1.12 34.25
C VAL A 25 -44.23 0.34 33.05
N LEU A 26 -43.97 -0.95 33.20
CA LEU A 26 -43.35 -1.81 32.18
C LEU A 26 -44.31 -2.70 31.39
N VAL A 27 -45.61 -2.40 31.41
CA VAL A 27 -46.60 -3.08 30.55
C VAL A 27 -47.41 -2.01 29.83
N HIS A 28 -46.85 -1.46 28.74
CA HIS A 28 -47.51 -0.92 27.53
C HIS A 28 -46.43 -0.28 26.63
N ASP A 29 -45.55 -1.10 26.03
CA ASP A 29 -44.96 -0.93 24.68
C ASP A 29 -43.82 -1.94 24.46
N ALA A 30 -44.09 -3.22 24.74
CA ALA A 30 -43.29 -4.34 24.24
C ALA A 30 -43.79 -4.73 22.85
N ALA A 31 -43.58 -3.83 21.89
CA ALA A 31 -43.39 -4.18 20.49
C ALA A 31 -42.20 -3.32 20.05
N ALA A 32 -41.06 -3.95 19.77
CA ALA A 32 -39.91 -3.25 19.23
C ALA A 32 -40.32 -2.64 17.89
N ASP A 33 -40.71 -1.37 17.90
CA ASP A 33 -41.11 -0.63 16.72
C ASP A 33 -39.92 -0.62 15.75
N SER A 34 -40.02 -1.42 14.68
CA SER A 34 -38.97 -1.62 13.67
C SER A 34 -38.79 -0.40 12.77
N ARG A 35 -39.57 0.66 12.98
CA ARG A 35 -39.56 1.89 12.19
C ARG A 35 -38.37 2.82 12.50
N TYR A 36 -37.56 2.54 13.54
CA TYR A 36 -36.38 3.35 13.89
C TYR A 36 -35.31 2.58 14.68
N SER A 37 -34.05 2.99 14.50
CA SER A 37 -32.87 2.34 15.09
C SER A 37 -32.76 2.46 16.62
N HIS A 38 -32.02 1.55 17.25
CA HIS A 38 -31.66 1.60 18.67
C HIS A 38 -30.98 2.93 19.05
N GLU A 39 -30.18 3.48 18.14
CA GLU A 39 -29.43 4.71 18.31
C GLU A 39 -30.34 5.96 18.39
N ILE A 40 -31.46 5.96 17.67
CA ILE A 40 -32.50 7.01 17.80
C ILE A 40 -33.15 6.95 19.18
N ARG A 41 -33.38 5.74 19.74
CA ARG A 41 -33.91 5.57 21.10
C ARG A 41 -32.96 6.14 22.14
N LEU A 42 -31.66 5.88 21.99
CA LEU A 42 -30.63 6.41 22.87
C LEU A 42 -30.60 7.95 22.88
N LYS A 43 -30.70 8.59 21.69
CA LYS A 43 -30.76 10.07 21.58
C LYS A 43 -32.02 10.67 22.23
N MET A 44 -33.15 9.95 22.16
CA MET A 44 -34.38 10.35 22.87
C MET A 44 -34.26 10.24 24.39
N GLU A 45 -33.64 9.15 24.87
CA GLU A 45 -33.40 8.94 26.32
C GLU A 45 -32.43 9.98 26.91
N LEU A 46 -31.36 10.31 26.19
CA LEU A 46 -30.40 11.34 26.56
C LEU A 46 -31.04 12.74 26.63
N ALA A 47 -31.87 13.09 25.64
CA ALA A 47 -32.62 14.35 25.63
C ALA A 47 -33.62 14.47 26.80
N GLY A 48 -34.11 13.35 27.32
CA GLY A 48 -34.98 13.31 28.51
C GLY A 48 -34.22 13.47 29.84
N ARG A 49 -32.90 13.21 29.86
CA ARG A 49 -32.06 13.26 31.07
C ARG A 49 -31.29 14.58 31.20
N GLU A 50 -31.00 15.28 30.09
CA GLU A 50 -30.23 16.53 30.08
C GLU A 50 -30.99 17.72 29.48
N PRO A 51 -31.20 18.83 30.23
CA PRO A 51 -31.97 19.98 29.77
C PRO A 51 -31.44 20.67 28.49
N GLY A 52 -30.12 20.65 28.27
CA GLY A 52 -29.48 21.25 27.09
C GLY A 52 -29.59 20.40 25.83
N ALA A 53 -29.62 19.07 25.98
CA ALA A 53 -29.70 18.12 24.86
C ALA A 53 -31.06 18.17 24.15
N ALA A 54 -32.14 18.53 24.87
CA ALA A 54 -33.48 18.66 24.29
C ALA A 54 -33.59 19.75 23.20
N ALA A 55 -32.75 20.79 23.26
CA ALA A 55 -32.72 21.90 22.31
C ALA A 55 -31.76 21.67 21.12
N ALA A 56 -30.84 20.71 21.22
CA ALA A 56 -29.89 20.44 20.15
C ALA A 56 -30.59 19.77 18.96
N PRO A 57 -30.43 20.29 17.72
CA PRO A 57 -31.01 19.66 16.53
C PRO A 57 -30.27 18.37 16.18
N VAL A 58 -31.03 17.30 15.91
CA VAL A 58 -30.54 16.02 15.41
C VAL A 58 -30.91 15.90 13.94
N THR A 59 -29.94 15.54 13.10
CA THR A 59 -30.19 15.21 11.69
C THR A 59 -30.64 13.76 11.58
N VAL A 60 -31.77 13.53 10.92
CA VAL A 60 -32.40 12.23 10.65
C VAL A 60 -32.86 12.15 9.21
N ILE A 61 -32.93 10.95 8.65
CA ILE A 61 -33.52 10.66 7.35
C ILE A 61 -34.91 10.07 7.56
N VAL A 62 -35.91 10.69 6.95
CA VAL A 62 -37.27 10.15 6.82
C VAL A 62 -37.43 9.58 5.42
N GLU A 63 -37.56 8.26 5.33
CA GLU A 63 -37.92 7.58 4.07
C GLU A 63 -39.43 7.45 3.99
N ALA A 64 -40.06 8.13 3.05
CA ALA A 64 -41.52 8.13 2.90
C ALA A 64 -41.92 8.23 1.43
N GLY A 65 -43.06 7.64 1.08
CA GLY A 65 -43.61 7.72 -0.29
C GLY A 65 -43.81 9.17 -0.75
N PRO A 66 -43.74 9.44 -2.07
CA PRO A 66 -43.68 10.79 -2.64
C PRO A 66 -44.85 11.71 -2.28
N GLU A 67 -46.02 11.12 -2.00
CA GLU A 67 -47.27 11.80 -1.62
C GLU A 67 -47.36 12.16 -0.12
N THR A 68 -46.37 11.77 0.70
CA THR A 68 -46.40 12.03 2.13
C THR A 68 -46.00 13.48 2.43
N PRO A 69 -46.81 14.28 3.16
CA PRO A 69 -46.54 15.70 3.40
C PRO A 69 -45.49 15.92 4.52
N ILE A 70 -44.30 15.34 4.37
CA ILE A 70 -43.22 15.28 5.35
C ILE A 70 -42.81 16.67 5.87
N SER A 71 -42.65 17.67 5.00
CA SER A 71 -42.27 19.03 5.38
C SER A 71 -43.22 19.66 6.40
N SER A 72 -44.53 19.37 6.30
CA SER A 72 -45.55 19.91 7.22
C SER A 72 -45.52 19.23 8.60
N LEU A 73 -45.19 17.93 8.62
CA LEU A 73 -45.08 17.15 9.86
C LEU A 73 -43.84 17.55 10.65
N ILE A 74 -42.73 17.78 9.94
CA ILE A 74 -41.46 18.26 10.50
C ILE A 74 -41.62 19.65 11.12
N ALA A 75 -42.22 20.58 10.38
CA ALA A 75 -42.39 21.97 10.84
C ALA A 75 -43.22 22.05 12.12
N LYS A 76 -44.24 21.19 12.28
CA LYS A 76 -45.04 21.07 13.52
C LYS A 76 -44.22 20.64 14.75
N GLN A 77 -43.09 19.97 14.54
CA GLN A 77 -42.17 19.55 15.59
C GLN A 77 -41.00 20.53 15.81
N GLY A 78 -41.05 21.71 15.19
CA GLY A 78 -39.97 22.70 15.27
C GLY A 78 -38.70 22.27 14.52
N GLY A 79 -38.82 21.32 13.59
CA GLY A 79 -37.74 20.89 12.73
C GLY A 79 -37.74 21.61 11.37
N ALA A 80 -36.68 21.39 10.59
CA ALA A 80 -36.55 21.89 9.23
C ALA A 80 -36.15 20.75 8.28
N LEU A 81 -36.78 20.71 7.10
CA LEU A 81 -36.30 19.90 5.98
C LEU A 81 -35.03 20.56 5.41
N ARG A 82 -33.92 19.82 5.39
CA ARG A 82 -32.64 20.30 4.83
C ARG A 82 -32.50 19.98 3.36
N HIS A 83 -32.79 18.73 3.01
CA HIS A 83 -32.64 18.23 1.64
C HIS A 83 -33.69 17.16 1.33
N ARG A 84 -34.07 17.01 0.06
CA ARG A 84 -34.98 15.96 -0.41
C ARG A 84 -34.46 15.37 -1.70
N TRP A 85 -34.36 14.04 -1.72
CA TRP A 85 -34.04 13.28 -2.92
C TRP A 85 -34.95 12.04 -2.98
N ASN A 86 -35.82 12.00 -4.00
CA ASN A 86 -36.81 10.92 -4.17
C ASN A 86 -37.66 10.69 -2.89
N ARG A 87 -37.59 9.49 -2.30
CA ARG A 87 -38.29 9.10 -1.07
C ARG A 87 -37.55 9.52 0.22
N LEU A 88 -36.32 10.02 0.10
CA LEU A 88 -35.46 10.39 1.23
C LEU A 88 -35.61 11.88 1.56
N HIS A 89 -35.92 12.16 2.82
CA HIS A 89 -36.04 13.51 3.34
C HIS A 89 -35.02 13.66 4.47
N GLU A 90 -34.02 14.52 4.29
CA GLU A 90 -33.07 14.87 5.35
C GLU A 90 -33.66 15.98 6.21
N VAL A 91 -33.74 15.71 7.52
CA VAL A 91 -34.50 16.52 8.46
C VAL A 91 -33.64 16.84 9.66
N SER A 92 -33.70 18.09 10.11
CA SER A 92 -33.13 18.54 11.38
C SER A 92 -34.24 18.79 12.38
N VAL A 93 -34.31 18.04 13.48
CA VAL A 93 -35.37 18.18 14.52
C VAL A 93 -34.74 18.25 15.90
N PRO A 94 -35.22 19.10 16.83
CA PRO A 94 -34.74 19.08 18.22
C PRO A 94 -34.85 17.67 18.83
N ALA A 95 -33.81 17.20 19.52
CA ALA A 95 -33.75 15.83 20.03
C ALA A 95 -34.98 15.45 20.89
N GLY A 96 -35.45 16.38 21.73
CA GLY A 96 -36.64 16.20 22.58
C GLY A 96 -37.98 16.12 21.82
N LYS A 97 -37.99 16.35 20.50
CA LYS A 97 -39.17 16.31 19.63
C LYS A 97 -39.19 15.11 18.68
N LEU A 98 -38.15 14.26 18.70
CA LEU A 98 -38.07 13.05 17.88
C LEU A 98 -39.22 12.07 18.13
N SER A 99 -39.60 11.85 19.39
CA SER A 99 -40.72 10.96 19.75
C SER A 99 -42.06 11.43 19.16
N ALA A 100 -42.27 12.75 19.12
CA ALA A 100 -43.48 13.35 18.57
C ALA A 100 -43.47 13.31 17.03
N LEU A 101 -42.30 13.47 16.41
CA LEU A 101 -42.13 13.27 14.98
C LEU A 101 -42.46 11.84 14.57
N ILE A 102 -41.88 10.83 15.25
CA ILE A 102 -42.11 9.40 14.97
C ILE A 102 -43.61 9.07 14.98
N ARG A 103 -44.34 9.54 16.01
CA ARG A 103 -45.80 9.31 16.12
C ARG A 103 -46.62 10.02 15.04
N SER A 104 -46.07 11.06 14.43
CA SER A 104 -46.75 11.84 13.39
C SER A 104 -46.50 11.33 11.97
N LEU A 105 -45.50 10.44 11.79
CA LEU A 105 -45.19 9.84 10.51
C LEU A 105 -46.17 8.70 10.19
N PRO A 106 -46.53 8.49 8.90
CA PRO A 106 -47.36 7.35 8.52
C PRO A 106 -46.63 6.03 8.80
N GLU A 107 -47.39 4.94 8.95
CA GLU A 107 -46.83 3.61 9.23
C GLU A 107 -45.84 3.12 8.16
N THR A 108 -45.94 3.64 6.95
CA THR A 108 -45.04 3.35 5.82
C THR A 108 -43.74 4.16 5.82
N ALA A 109 -43.56 5.08 6.77
CA ALA A 109 -42.34 5.89 6.86
C ALA A 109 -41.30 5.22 7.75
N LEU A 110 -40.05 5.18 7.28
CA LEU A 110 -38.89 4.76 8.07
C LEU A 110 -38.13 5.99 8.57
N LEU A 111 -37.83 6.04 9.87
CA LEU A 111 -36.98 7.08 10.44
C LEU A 111 -35.63 6.45 10.84
N ARG A 112 -34.55 6.89 10.21
CA ARG A 112 -33.19 6.43 10.56
C ARG A 112 -32.24 7.60 10.67
N LEU A 113 -31.08 7.39 11.28
CA LEU A 113 -29.98 8.32 11.13
C LEU A 113 -29.48 8.27 9.67
N PRO A 114 -28.82 9.33 9.18
CA PRO A 114 -27.96 9.20 8.01
C PRO A 114 -27.08 7.96 8.19
N TYR A 115 -26.83 7.23 7.10
CA TYR A 115 -25.90 6.10 7.22
C TYR A 115 -24.57 6.64 7.77
N PRO A 116 -23.97 5.98 8.78
CA PRO A 116 -22.63 6.32 9.18
C PRO A 116 -21.74 6.20 7.95
N HIS A 117 -21.11 7.30 7.57
CA HIS A 117 -19.91 7.27 6.76
C HIS A 117 -18.80 7.50 7.77
N GLU A 118 -18.15 6.42 8.15
CA GLU A 118 -16.72 6.56 8.37
C GLU A 118 -16.16 7.06 7.03
N PRO A 119 -15.24 8.03 6.98
CA PRO A 119 -14.28 7.99 5.89
C PRO A 119 -13.79 6.55 5.91
N SER A 120 -14.08 5.76 4.87
CA SER A 120 -13.19 4.64 4.62
C SER A 120 -11.86 5.35 4.46
N ALA A 121 -10.99 5.25 5.47
CA ALA A 121 -9.58 5.44 5.26
C ALA A 121 -9.33 4.63 4.00
N VAL A 122 -9.02 5.32 2.91
CA VAL A 122 -8.41 4.66 1.78
C VAL A 122 -7.23 3.98 2.45
N THR A 123 -7.30 2.67 2.61
CA THR A 123 -6.14 1.92 3.10
C THR A 123 -5.11 2.23 2.06
N GLY A 124 -4.11 3.05 2.44
CA GLY A 124 -3.14 3.60 1.51
C GLY A 124 -2.53 2.41 0.79
N GLN A 125 -2.91 2.23 -0.47
CA GLN A 125 -2.57 1.00 -1.20
C GLN A 125 -1.05 0.85 -1.25
N GLY A 126 -0.33 1.98 -1.30
CA GLY A 126 1.12 2.02 -1.13
C GLY A 126 1.61 1.82 0.31
N VAL A 127 0.88 2.20 1.35
CA VAL A 127 1.25 1.93 2.76
C VAL A 127 1.35 0.43 3.01
N ALA A 128 0.32 -0.31 2.60
CA ALA A 128 0.32 -1.77 2.72
C ALA A 128 1.42 -2.39 1.85
N LEU A 129 1.49 -1.97 0.58
CA LEU A 129 2.38 -2.57 -0.41
C LEU A 129 3.88 -2.35 -0.12
N THR A 130 4.25 -1.29 0.60
CA THR A 130 5.65 -0.96 0.91
C THR A 130 6.10 -1.44 2.28
N GLY A 131 5.24 -2.08 3.08
CA GLY A 131 5.55 -2.46 4.46
C GLY A 131 5.48 -1.31 5.47
N ALA A 132 5.03 -0.11 5.08
CA ALA A 132 4.84 0.99 6.00
C ALA A 132 3.76 0.70 7.06
N ALA A 133 2.77 -0.14 6.75
CA ALA A 133 1.77 -0.60 7.71
C ALA A 133 2.43 -1.35 8.89
N ASP A 134 3.44 -2.18 8.62
CA ASP A 134 4.12 -2.97 9.65
C ASP A 134 4.99 -2.09 10.55
N MET A 135 5.71 -1.13 9.96
CA MET A 135 6.41 -0.07 10.70
C MET A 135 5.45 0.67 11.65
N GLN A 136 4.28 1.07 11.15
CA GLN A 136 3.25 1.75 11.93
C GLN A 136 2.69 0.87 13.04
N ALA A 137 2.50 -0.44 12.80
CA ALA A 137 2.06 -1.40 13.80
C ALA A 137 3.07 -1.55 14.96
N LEU A 138 4.37 -1.44 14.66
CA LEU A 138 5.45 -1.37 15.66
C LEU A 138 5.61 0.02 16.32
N GLY A 139 4.70 0.95 16.04
CA GLY A 139 4.68 2.31 16.61
C GLY A 139 5.58 3.30 15.88
N GLN A 140 6.25 2.90 14.79
CA GLN A 140 7.01 3.80 13.94
C GLN A 140 6.04 4.56 13.05
N THR A 141 5.71 5.79 13.43
CA THR A 141 4.75 6.63 12.71
C THR A 141 5.42 7.83 12.02
N GLY A 142 6.74 7.98 12.13
CA GLY A 142 7.44 9.20 11.73
C GLY A 142 7.43 10.28 12.82
N ALA A 143 6.95 9.97 14.04
CA ALA A 143 6.95 10.89 15.16
C ALA A 143 8.35 11.45 15.44
N GLY A 144 8.44 12.78 15.59
CA GLY A 144 9.71 13.49 15.78
C GLY A 144 10.45 13.84 14.49
N VAL A 145 9.94 13.41 13.32
CA VAL A 145 10.47 13.76 12.00
C VAL A 145 9.59 14.85 11.37
N THR A 146 10.22 15.82 10.72
CA THR A 146 9.52 16.85 9.93
C THR A 146 9.72 16.62 8.43
N ILE A 147 8.62 16.54 7.69
CA ILE A 147 8.62 16.37 6.23
C ILE A 147 8.14 17.65 5.54
N GLY A 148 8.99 18.17 4.67
CA GLY A 148 8.68 19.26 3.75
C GLY A 148 8.12 18.72 2.43
N VAL A 149 6.97 19.20 1.96
CA VAL A 149 6.46 18.92 0.61
C VAL A 149 6.55 20.22 -0.20
N ILE A 150 7.41 20.22 -1.22
CA ILE A 150 7.56 21.37 -2.12
C ILE A 150 6.85 21.06 -3.43
N ASP A 151 5.82 21.83 -3.76
CA ASP A 151 4.99 21.60 -4.94
C ASP A 151 4.50 22.93 -5.57
N LEU A 152 3.71 22.85 -6.64
CA LEU A 152 3.22 24.00 -7.40
C LEU A 152 1.87 24.53 -6.91
N GLN A 153 1.12 23.73 -6.13
CA GLN A 153 -0.22 24.07 -5.65
C GLN A 153 -0.62 23.15 -4.48
N PHE A 154 -1.67 23.55 -3.74
CA PHE A 154 -2.27 22.79 -2.64
C PHE A 154 -3.78 23.09 -2.55
N SER A 155 -4.51 23.09 -3.67
CA SER A 155 -5.96 23.31 -3.62
C SER A 155 -6.63 22.17 -2.86
N ASN A 156 -7.76 22.46 -2.20
CA ASN A 156 -8.56 21.51 -1.42
C ASN A 156 -7.87 20.87 -0.20
N TYR A 157 -6.69 21.33 0.24
CA TYR A 157 -6.03 20.80 1.43
C TYR A 157 -6.91 20.83 2.69
N THR A 158 -7.78 21.82 2.83
CA THR A 158 -8.71 21.92 3.96
C THR A 158 -9.76 20.81 3.96
N ASN A 159 -10.12 20.27 2.78
CA ASN A 159 -11.02 19.14 2.69
C ASN A 159 -10.32 17.89 3.19
N SER A 160 -9.08 17.67 2.75
CA SER A 160 -8.21 16.58 3.24
C SER A 160 -7.99 16.65 4.75
N GLN A 161 -7.84 17.86 5.32
CA GLN A 161 -7.81 18.04 6.78
C GLN A 161 -9.13 17.69 7.46
N ALA A 162 -10.26 17.99 6.82
CA ALA A 162 -11.58 17.71 7.37
C ALA A 162 -11.93 16.21 7.31
N SER A 163 -11.42 15.47 6.34
CA SER A 163 -11.57 14.01 6.22
C SER A 163 -10.52 13.21 7.00
N GLY A 164 -9.43 13.85 7.42
CA GLY A 164 -8.34 13.21 8.18
C GLY A 164 -7.19 12.71 7.32
N ASP A 165 -7.23 12.90 6.01
CA ASP A 165 -6.16 12.54 5.07
C ASP A 165 -4.96 13.50 5.13
N LEU A 166 -5.14 14.67 5.75
CA LEU A 166 -4.05 15.55 6.19
C LEU A 166 -4.20 15.90 7.68
N PRO A 167 -3.09 16.15 8.39
CA PRO A 167 -3.15 16.50 9.79
C PRO A 167 -3.78 17.88 9.98
N ALA A 168 -4.56 18.04 11.04
CA ALA A 168 -5.15 19.33 11.40
C ALA A 168 -4.08 20.41 11.62
N SER A 169 -2.90 20.03 12.11
CA SER A 169 -1.73 20.90 12.20
C SER A 169 -0.74 20.62 11.07
N LEU A 170 -0.62 21.58 10.16
CA LEU A 170 0.47 21.65 9.18
C LEU A 170 0.81 23.12 8.92
N VAL A 171 1.99 23.37 8.40
CA VAL A 171 2.40 24.72 7.98
C VAL A 171 2.33 24.77 6.46
N ILE A 172 1.62 25.76 5.88
CA ILE A 172 1.72 26.04 4.43
C ILE A 172 2.36 27.41 4.25
N THR A 173 3.40 27.49 3.44
CA THR A 173 4.01 28.77 3.01
C THR A 173 3.88 28.92 1.50
N ASP A 174 3.27 30.03 1.07
CA ASP A 174 3.14 30.39 -0.33
C ASP A 174 4.21 31.42 -0.71
N TYR A 175 5.25 30.97 -1.41
CA TYR A 175 6.33 31.84 -1.89
C TYR A 175 5.96 32.59 -3.18
N THR A 176 4.84 32.23 -3.81
CA THR A 176 4.37 32.86 -5.05
C THR A 176 3.55 34.12 -4.79
N GLY A 177 2.95 34.24 -3.59
CA GLY A 177 2.03 35.33 -3.24
C GLY A 177 0.68 35.26 -3.97
N THR A 178 0.32 34.09 -4.51
CA THR A 178 -0.91 33.87 -5.29
C THR A 178 -1.95 32.99 -4.59
N GLY A 179 -1.70 32.63 -3.33
CA GLY A 179 -2.50 31.69 -2.54
C GLY A 179 -2.16 30.23 -2.86
N THR A 180 -2.78 29.29 -2.17
CA THR A 180 -2.53 27.85 -2.32
C THR A 180 -3.20 27.22 -3.55
N GLY A 181 -3.97 28.00 -4.32
CA GLY A 181 -4.70 27.52 -5.50
C GLY A 181 -3.81 27.09 -6.67
N GLY A 182 -4.42 26.47 -7.69
CA GLY A 182 -3.75 26.09 -8.94
C GLY A 182 -3.85 24.60 -9.31
N GLY A 183 -4.62 23.81 -8.56
CA GLY A 183 -4.74 22.36 -8.71
C GLY A 183 -4.54 21.61 -7.38
N THR A 184 -4.74 20.30 -7.39
CA THR A 184 -4.72 19.43 -6.20
C THR A 184 -3.50 18.49 -6.12
N HIS A 185 -2.60 18.54 -7.10
CA HIS A 185 -1.44 17.66 -7.19
C HIS A 185 -0.56 17.66 -5.91
N GLY A 186 -0.23 18.82 -5.34
CA GLY A 186 0.59 18.89 -4.12
C GLY A 186 -0.16 18.45 -2.88
N THR A 187 -1.49 18.60 -2.87
CA THR A 187 -2.35 18.03 -1.82
C THR A 187 -2.34 16.51 -1.88
N ASN A 188 -2.46 15.89 -3.07
CA ASN A 188 -2.34 14.44 -3.23
C ASN A 188 -0.97 13.91 -2.77
N VAL A 189 0.11 14.62 -3.11
CA VAL A 189 1.47 14.27 -2.65
C VAL A 189 1.54 14.32 -1.12
N ALA A 190 0.99 15.37 -0.50
CA ALA A 190 0.99 15.52 0.94
C ALA A 190 0.13 14.45 1.66
N GLU A 191 -1.00 14.04 1.09
CA GLU A 191 -1.83 12.94 1.63
C GLU A 191 -1.04 11.63 1.66
N ILE A 192 -0.38 11.26 0.56
CA ILE A 192 0.45 10.02 0.52
C ILE A 192 1.58 10.06 1.56
N VAL A 193 2.25 11.20 1.71
CA VAL A 193 3.27 11.37 2.77
C VAL A 193 2.66 11.15 4.15
N HIS A 194 1.47 11.72 4.40
CA HIS A 194 0.80 11.59 5.68
C HIS A 194 0.34 10.16 5.96
N GLU A 195 -0.19 9.46 4.96
CA GLU A 195 -0.59 8.05 5.08
C GLU A 195 0.61 7.16 5.41
N MET A 196 1.77 7.41 4.80
CA MET A 196 3.00 6.67 5.05
C MET A 196 3.57 6.97 6.45
N ALA A 197 3.60 8.23 6.87
CA ALA A 197 4.18 8.67 8.13
C ALA A 197 3.21 9.58 8.91
N PRO A 198 2.15 9.02 9.52
CA PRO A 198 1.07 9.81 10.12
C PRO A 198 1.48 10.62 11.35
N GLY A 199 2.56 10.24 12.01
CA GLY A 199 3.16 10.95 13.15
C GLY A 199 4.13 12.06 12.77
N ALA A 200 4.52 12.16 11.48
CA ALA A 200 5.46 13.19 11.03
C ALA A 200 4.80 14.57 10.94
N ALA A 201 5.55 15.62 11.30
CA ALA A 201 5.09 16.99 11.14
C ALA A 201 5.22 17.43 9.66
N LEU A 202 4.15 18.00 9.09
CA LEU A 202 4.15 18.43 7.69
C LEU A 202 4.34 19.93 7.50
N ARG A 203 5.20 20.28 6.54
CA ARG A 203 5.44 21.65 6.06
C ARG A 203 5.29 21.69 4.54
N LEU A 204 4.27 22.37 4.04
CA LEU A 204 3.98 22.50 2.61
C LEU A 204 4.52 23.84 2.09
N ALA A 205 5.23 23.82 0.96
CA ALA A 205 5.79 25.00 0.33
C ALA A 205 5.33 25.10 -1.13
N LYS A 206 4.58 26.16 -1.45
CA LYS A 206 4.19 26.45 -2.83
C LYS A 206 5.24 27.36 -3.47
N ILE A 207 5.81 26.91 -4.59
CA ILE A 207 6.83 27.65 -5.34
C ILE A 207 6.44 27.79 -6.82
N GLY A 208 7.11 28.70 -7.54
CA GLY A 208 6.95 28.88 -8.99
C GLY A 208 8.22 29.30 -9.73
N SER A 209 9.37 29.37 -9.07
CA SER A 209 10.66 29.76 -9.66
C SER A 209 11.84 29.13 -8.89
N GLU A 210 13.03 29.04 -9.51
CA GLU A 210 14.20 28.44 -8.84
C GLU A 210 14.65 29.25 -7.60
N THR A 211 14.42 30.57 -7.60
CA THR A 211 14.74 31.43 -6.46
C THR A 211 13.80 31.20 -5.28
N GLN A 212 12.51 30.96 -5.56
CA GLN A 212 11.53 30.58 -4.53
C GLN A 212 11.80 29.16 -4.01
N LEU A 213 12.23 28.23 -4.87
CA LEU A 213 12.72 26.92 -4.42
C LEU A 213 13.91 27.09 -3.46
N SER A 214 14.90 27.92 -3.82
CA SER A 214 16.05 28.20 -2.96
C SER A 214 15.65 28.75 -1.61
N GLN A 215 14.72 29.72 -1.57
CA GLN A 215 14.21 30.31 -0.33
C GLN A 215 13.42 29.29 0.51
N ALA A 216 12.58 28.46 -0.12
CA ALA A 216 11.85 27.41 0.58
C ALA A 216 12.80 26.42 1.26
N VAL A 217 13.91 26.06 0.59
CA VAL A 217 14.96 25.22 1.18
C VAL A 217 15.64 25.89 2.36
N ASP A 218 15.95 27.19 2.28
CA ASP A 218 16.54 27.94 3.41
C ASP A 218 15.60 27.93 4.63
N ASP A 219 14.31 28.13 4.41
CA ASP A 219 13.31 28.12 5.48
C ASP A 219 13.10 26.71 6.06
N MET A 220 13.20 25.66 5.24
CA MET A 220 13.12 24.27 5.69
C MET A 220 14.36 23.85 6.49
N ILE A 221 15.56 24.28 6.08
CA ILE A 221 16.79 24.11 6.85
C ILE A 221 16.65 24.83 8.21
N ALA A 222 16.20 26.08 8.20
CA ALA A 222 16.01 26.86 9.42
C ALA A 222 14.95 26.25 10.35
N ALA A 223 13.95 25.56 9.80
CA ALA A 223 12.92 24.87 10.54
C ALA A 223 13.34 23.46 11.05
N GLY A 224 14.52 22.98 10.70
CA GLY A 224 14.97 21.63 11.06
C GLY A 224 14.17 20.53 10.33
N THR A 225 13.78 20.75 9.08
CA THR A 225 13.14 19.72 8.25
C THR A 225 14.10 18.56 8.00
N ASP A 226 13.62 17.33 8.12
CA ASP A 226 14.44 16.11 7.99
C ASP A 226 14.35 15.50 6.60
N VAL A 227 13.21 15.66 5.93
CA VAL A 227 12.90 15.06 4.64
C VAL A 227 12.24 16.10 3.75
N ILE A 228 12.65 16.21 2.50
CA ILE A 228 11.94 16.99 1.49
C ILE A 228 11.42 16.05 0.42
N VAL A 229 10.12 16.14 0.13
CA VAL A 229 9.48 15.50 -1.02
C VAL A 229 9.21 16.56 -2.06
N HIS A 230 9.69 16.31 -3.28
CA HIS A 230 9.49 17.20 -4.42
C HIS A 230 9.07 16.40 -5.66
N SER A 231 7.84 16.66 -6.12
CA SER A 231 7.22 15.96 -7.24
C SER A 231 7.07 16.87 -8.47
N VAL A 232 8.11 17.66 -8.76
CA VAL A 232 8.13 18.61 -9.88
C VAL A 232 9.40 18.41 -10.72
N SER A 233 9.26 18.58 -12.02
CA SER A 233 10.33 18.48 -13.01
C SER A 233 10.70 19.84 -13.58
N TRP A 234 12.00 20.08 -13.70
CA TRP A 234 12.56 21.26 -14.34
C TRP A 234 13.24 20.89 -15.65
N PHE A 235 12.91 21.65 -16.69
CA PHE A 235 13.50 21.52 -18.02
C PHE A 235 14.52 22.61 -18.28
N ASN A 236 15.49 22.33 -19.15
CA ASN A 236 16.48 23.30 -19.63
C ASN A 236 17.33 23.97 -18.53
N ALA A 237 17.31 23.46 -17.29
CA ALA A 237 18.05 24.03 -16.17
C ALA A 237 19.54 23.61 -16.15
N ALA A 238 19.85 22.43 -16.68
CA ALA A 238 21.20 21.94 -16.96
C ALA A 238 21.12 20.86 -18.05
N PHE A 239 22.24 20.20 -18.38
CA PHE A 239 22.24 19.07 -19.31
C PHE A 239 21.89 17.72 -18.65
N TYR A 240 21.30 17.74 -17.45
CA TYR A 240 20.90 16.55 -16.68
C TYR A 240 22.07 15.65 -16.27
N ASP A 241 23.23 16.27 -16.05
CA ASP A 241 24.50 15.68 -15.65
C ASP A 241 24.74 15.84 -14.14
N GLY A 242 23.72 16.22 -13.36
CA GLY A 242 23.83 16.45 -11.92
C GLY A 242 24.50 17.77 -11.53
N THR A 243 24.68 18.68 -12.49
CA THR A 243 25.23 20.02 -12.24
C THR A 243 24.17 21.11 -12.39
N GLY A 244 24.49 22.34 -11.98
CA GLY A 244 23.62 23.50 -12.16
C GLY A 244 22.85 23.90 -10.90
N ALA A 245 22.18 25.04 -10.98
CA ALA A 245 21.65 25.75 -9.82
C ALA A 245 20.64 24.92 -8.99
N LEU A 246 19.83 24.09 -9.64
CA LEU A 246 18.89 23.22 -8.94
C LEU A 246 19.60 22.11 -8.14
N CYS A 247 20.69 21.56 -8.68
CA CYS A 247 21.52 20.61 -7.94
C CYS A 247 22.26 21.30 -6.79
N ASP A 248 22.72 22.54 -6.97
CA ASP A 248 23.30 23.33 -5.86
C ASP A 248 22.28 23.53 -4.72
N ILE A 249 21.01 23.82 -5.04
CA ILE A 249 19.94 23.97 -4.04
C ILE A 249 19.72 22.66 -3.26
N THR A 250 19.60 21.53 -3.97
CA THR A 250 19.39 20.23 -3.29
C THR A 250 20.61 19.77 -2.51
N ALA A 251 21.83 20.07 -2.97
CA ALA A 251 23.06 19.79 -2.25
C ALA A 251 23.16 20.58 -0.93
N ARG A 252 22.63 21.81 -0.88
CA ARG A 252 22.51 22.56 0.39
C ARG A 252 21.57 21.88 1.37
N ALA A 253 20.46 21.32 0.91
CA ALA A 253 19.54 20.56 1.76
C ALA A 253 20.22 19.28 2.29
N GLU A 254 20.89 18.52 1.43
CA GLU A 254 21.64 17.32 1.84
C GLU A 254 22.75 17.64 2.86
N ALA A 255 23.51 18.73 2.63
CA ALA A 255 24.54 19.18 3.55
C ALA A 255 24.00 19.58 4.94
N ALA A 256 22.71 19.95 5.03
CA ALA A 256 22.01 20.20 6.28
C ALA A 256 21.40 18.94 6.92
N GLY A 257 21.63 17.75 6.35
CA GLY A 257 21.11 16.47 6.84
C GLY A 257 19.69 16.12 6.34
N ILE A 258 19.19 16.85 5.35
CA ILE A 258 17.86 16.65 4.79
C ILE A 258 17.91 15.60 3.68
N GLN A 259 17.10 14.54 3.78
CA GLN A 259 16.93 13.61 2.67
C GLN A 259 15.93 14.18 1.67
N TRP A 260 16.38 14.41 0.43
CA TRP A 260 15.49 14.83 -0.66
C TRP A 260 14.99 13.62 -1.45
N ALA A 261 13.68 13.39 -1.50
CA ALA A 261 13.05 12.41 -2.38
C ALA A 261 12.40 13.14 -3.56
N ASN A 262 12.81 12.79 -4.79
CA ASN A 262 12.33 13.44 -6.01
C ASN A 262 11.67 12.43 -6.95
N ALA A 263 10.55 12.83 -7.55
CA ALA A 263 9.99 12.10 -8.68
C ALA A 263 11.01 12.03 -9.84
N ALA A 264 11.22 10.85 -10.43
CA ALA A 264 12.19 10.70 -11.54
C ALA A 264 11.75 11.44 -12.82
N GLY A 265 10.44 11.68 -12.99
CA GLY A 265 9.84 12.24 -14.19
C GLY A 265 9.03 11.20 -14.96
N ASN A 266 8.17 11.67 -15.86
CA ASN A 266 7.25 10.83 -16.64
C ASN A 266 7.56 10.93 -18.14
N TYR A 267 8.85 10.95 -18.50
CA TYR A 267 9.30 11.33 -19.85
C TYR A 267 9.99 10.22 -20.62
N ARG A 268 9.91 8.96 -20.16
CA ARG A 268 10.58 7.81 -20.78
C ARG A 268 10.37 7.72 -22.29
N THR A 269 9.15 7.94 -22.75
CA THR A 269 8.82 7.92 -24.19
C THR A 269 8.73 9.30 -24.83
N ALA A 270 8.85 10.35 -24.03
CA ALA A 270 8.72 11.75 -24.41
C ALA A 270 10.09 12.45 -24.44
N HIS A 271 11.17 11.67 -24.59
CA HIS A 271 12.55 12.11 -24.54
C HIS A 271 13.34 11.58 -25.75
N TYR A 272 14.28 12.38 -26.23
CA TYR A 272 15.29 12.01 -27.20
C TYR A 272 16.65 12.54 -26.75
N LEU A 273 17.68 11.71 -26.90
CA LEU A 273 19.09 12.08 -26.68
C LEU A 273 19.91 11.60 -27.86
N GLY A 274 20.66 12.52 -28.49
CA GLY A 274 21.51 12.21 -29.63
C GLY A 274 22.54 13.30 -29.91
N THR A 275 23.60 12.98 -30.65
CA THR A 275 24.56 14.00 -31.10
C THR A 275 24.05 14.64 -32.38
N PHE A 276 24.11 15.97 -32.47
CA PHE A 276 23.79 16.67 -33.71
C PHE A 276 24.60 16.06 -34.86
N THR A 277 23.88 15.61 -35.89
CA THR A 277 24.42 14.94 -37.08
C THR A 277 23.73 15.57 -38.29
N ASP A 278 24.53 15.87 -39.31
CA ASP A 278 24.14 16.55 -40.56
C ASP A 278 25.01 16.00 -41.69
N THR A 279 24.71 14.78 -42.16
CA THR A 279 25.47 14.10 -43.21
C THR A 279 25.21 14.67 -44.60
N ASP A 280 24.06 15.31 -44.82
CA ASP A 280 23.69 15.92 -46.09
C ASP A 280 24.08 17.42 -46.21
N GLY A 281 24.59 18.03 -45.12
CA GLY A 281 25.13 19.38 -45.10
C GLY A 281 24.07 20.48 -45.14
N ASN A 282 22.81 20.15 -44.84
CA ASN A 282 21.69 21.09 -44.88
C ASN A 282 21.48 21.84 -43.55
N LEU A 283 22.35 21.58 -42.56
CA LEU A 283 22.32 22.15 -41.21
C LEU A 283 21.09 21.76 -40.37
N ARG A 284 20.42 20.65 -40.69
CA ARG A 284 19.33 20.09 -39.88
C ARG A 284 19.79 18.80 -39.22
N HIS A 285 19.35 18.60 -37.98
CA HIS A 285 19.66 17.39 -37.25
C HIS A 285 18.93 16.18 -37.85
N GLU A 286 19.71 15.15 -38.15
CA GLU A 286 19.23 13.82 -38.49
C GLU A 286 18.92 13.03 -37.22
N PHE A 287 17.63 12.86 -36.91
CA PHE A 287 17.19 12.03 -35.77
C PHE A 287 17.34 10.52 -36.07
N ALA A 288 17.29 10.17 -37.35
CA ALA A 288 17.67 8.88 -37.89
C ALA A 288 18.36 9.11 -39.25
N ALA A 289 19.05 8.10 -39.79
CA ALA A 289 19.77 8.24 -41.06
C ALA A 289 18.85 8.77 -42.18
N GLY A 290 19.16 9.97 -42.69
CA GLY A 290 18.38 10.66 -43.73
C GLY A 290 17.05 11.28 -43.26
N GLN A 291 16.75 11.26 -41.96
CA GLN A 291 15.51 11.82 -41.39
C GLN A 291 15.80 13.11 -40.61
N ASN A 292 15.67 14.25 -41.31
CA ASN A 292 15.96 15.60 -40.80
C ASN A 292 14.89 16.19 -39.88
N TYR A 293 14.04 15.34 -39.29
CA TYR A 293 12.97 15.72 -38.39
C TYR A 293 12.66 14.61 -37.39
N ASN A 294 12.13 14.98 -36.24
CA ASN A 294 11.38 14.08 -35.36
C ASN A 294 9.88 14.33 -35.54
N THR A 295 9.03 13.47 -34.99
CA THR A 295 7.58 13.62 -35.07
C THR A 295 6.93 13.55 -33.69
N VAL A 296 5.81 14.26 -33.52
CA VAL A 296 4.95 14.17 -32.33
C VAL A 296 3.49 14.27 -32.76
N SER A 297 2.62 13.42 -32.21
CA SER A 297 1.20 13.38 -32.56
C SER A 297 0.39 14.26 -31.62
N LEU A 298 -0.02 15.45 -32.04
CA LEU A 298 -0.69 16.41 -31.18
C LEU A 298 -2.22 16.40 -31.37
N THR A 299 -2.94 16.70 -30.29
CA THR A 299 -4.41 16.78 -30.28
C THR A 299 -4.86 18.23 -30.25
N ALA A 300 -5.75 18.64 -31.16
CA ALA A 300 -6.26 20.01 -31.23
C ALA A 300 -6.77 20.50 -29.87
N GLY A 301 -6.34 21.70 -29.47
CA GLY A 301 -6.73 22.31 -28.20
C GLY A 301 -5.95 21.84 -26.96
N SER A 302 -5.13 20.80 -27.06
CA SER A 302 -4.27 20.33 -25.95
C SER A 302 -2.89 20.97 -26.02
N ALA A 303 -2.57 21.82 -25.03
CA ALA A 303 -1.27 22.48 -24.97
C ALA A 303 -0.12 21.48 -24.86
N VAL A 304 0.97 21.74 -25.60
CA VAL A 304 2.22 20.99 -25.54
C VAL A 304 3.40 21.94 -25.42
N SER A 305 4.45 21.50 -24.73
CA SER A 305 5.73 22.17 -24.72
C SER A 305 6.81 21.25 -25.28
N LEU A 306 7.79 21.85 -25.96
CA LEU A 306 9.02 21.21 -26.42
C LEU A 306 10.20 21.94 -25.77
N TYR A 307 11.07 21.19 -25.13
CA TYR A 307 12.25 21.71 -24.44
C TYR A 307 13.49 21.02 -25.02
N MET A 308 14.40 21.81 -25.60
CA MET A 308 15.64 21.30 -26.16
C MET A 308 16.81 22.01 -25.50
N ASN A 309 17.86 21.27 -25.19
CA ASN A 309 19.12 21.83 -24.71
C ASN A 309 20.30 20.94 -25.11
N TRP A 310 21.52 21.45 -24.94
CA TRP A 310 22.74 20.77 -25.38
C TRP A 310 23.90 20.88 -24.41
N GLU A 311 24.86 19.97 -24.57
CA GLU A 311 26.04 19.79 -23.72
C GLU A 311 27.06 20.94 -23.87
N ALA A 312 26.67 22.13 -23.39
CA ALA A 312 27.46 23.35 -23.39
C ALA A 312 27.03 24.33 -22.27
N TYR A 313 26.54 23.81 -21.14
CA TYR A 313 26.16 24.62 -19.99
C TYR A 313 27.38 25.22 -19.28
N PRO A 314 27.22 26.37 -18.58
CA PRO A 314 26.02 27.19 -18.53
C PRO A 314 25.87 28.15 -19.73
N THR A 315 26.90 28.34 -20.55
CA THR A 315 26.86 29.29 -21.67
C THR A 315 27.51 28.74 -22.94
N THR A 316 26.97 29.09 -24.08
CA THR A 316 27.40 28.58 -25.39
C THR A 316 27.54 29.68 -26.45
N THR A 317 28.36 29.40 -27.46
CA THR A 317 28.45 30.16 -28.72
C THR A 317 27.93 29.38 -29.93
N ILE A 318 27.50 28.13 -29.68
CA ILE A 318 26.82 27.27 -30.64
C ILE A 318 25.33 27.62 -30.56
N ASP A 319 24.75 27.83 -31.73
CA ASP A 319 23.41 28.39 -31.94
C ASP A 319 22.58 27.35 -32.68
N TYR A 320 21.61 26.76 -31.99
CA TYR A 320 20.66 25.78 -32.52
C TYR A 320 19.25 26.34 -32.38
N ASP A 321 18.45 26.26 -33.45
CA ASP A 321 17.05 26.64 -33.47
C ASP A 321 16.14 25.42 -33.36
N LEU A 322 15.01 25.58 -32.69
CA LEU A 322 13.95 24.58 -32.59
C LEU A 322 12.74 25.03 -33.40
N GLU A 323 12.32 24.23 -34.38
CA GLU A 323 11.21 24.52 -35.27
C GLU A 323 10.14 23.42 -35.18
N LEU A 324 8.86 23.80 -35.23
CA LEU A 324 7.71 22.89 -35.26
C LEU A 324 6.87 23.15 -36.50
N TYR A 325 6.63 22.11 -37.29
CA TYR A 325 5.88 22.16 -38.54
C TYR A 325 4.60 21.34 -38.48
N LEU A 326 3.58 21.82 -39.18
CA LEU A 326 2.41 21.05 -39.58
C LEU A 326 2.60 20.57 -41.02
N GLY A 327 2.69 19.25 -41.20
CA GLY A 327 3.09 18.61 -42.45
C GLY A 327 4.61 18.47 -42.60
N ASP A 328 5.05 17.57 -43.50
CA ASP A 328 6.47 17.26 -43.68
C ASP A 328 7.24 18.50 -44.20
N PRO A 329 8.27 18.98 -43.48
CA PRO A 329 9.02 20.18 -43.85
C PRO A 329 9.78 20.04 -45.18
N GLY A 330 10.08 18.83 -45.65
CA GLY A 330 10.66 18.54 -46.96
C GLY A 330 9.64 18.53 -48.09
N ALA A 331 8.34 18.39 -47.78
CA ALA A 331 7.23 18.35 -48.74
C ALA A 331 6.35 19.61 -48.72
N GLY A 332 6.86 20.73 -48.20
CA GLY A 332 6.11 22.00 -48.14
C GLY A 332 5.25 22.19 -46.89
N GLY A 333 5.54 21.47 -45.80
CA GLY A 333 4.94 21.68 -44.49
C GLY A 333 5.07 23.12 -43.99
N SER A 334 4.11 23.57 -43.19
CA SER A 334 4.04 24.93 -42.69
C SER A 334 4.65 25.05 -41.30
N LEU A 335 5.55 26.00 -41.08
CA LEU A 335 6.07 26.32 -39.75
C LEU A 335 4.95 26.90 -38.88
N VAL A 336 4.68 26.28 -37.72
CA VAL A 336 3.60 26.68 -36.81
C VAL A 336 4.09 27.24 -35.49
N ALA A 337 5.32 26.91 -35.09
CA ALA A 337 5.99 27.48 -33.93
C ALA A 337 7.51 27.33 -34.07
N SER A 338 8.27 28.20 -33.42
CA SER A 338 9.73 28.14 -33.41
C SER A 338 10.31 28.84 -32.19
N SER A 339 11.52 28.45 -31.82
CA SER A 339 12.40 29.16 -30.90
C SER A 339 13.72 29.40 -31.63
N LEU A 340 14.05 30.68 -31.80
CA LEU A 340 15.16 31.17 -32.64
C LEU A 340 16.10 32.06 -31.81
N ASN A 341 16.26 31.75 -30.53
CA ASN A 341 17.04 32.61 -29.65
C ASN A 341 18.50 32.52 -30.06
N ARG A 342 19.21 33.64 -30.10
CA ARG A 342 20.59 33.64 -30.54
C ARG A 342 21.55 33.38 -29.39
N GLN A 343 22.28 32.26 -29.43
CA GLN A 343 23.36 31.98 -28.47
C GLN A 343 24.73 32.43 -28.98
N SER A 344 25.18 33.61 -28.53
CA SER A 344 26.44 34.24 -28.99
C SER A 344 27.56 34.29 -27.95
N GLY A 345 27.34 33.74 -26.75
CA GLY A 345 28.31 33.75 -25.64
C GLY A 345 28.59 35.13 -25.02
N LYS A 346 27.94 36.21 -25.47
CA LYS A 346 28.14 37.57 -24.94
C LYS A 346 26.95 37.98 -24.07
N GLY A 347 27.11 37.90 -22.75
CA GLY A 347 26.15 38.43 -21.78
C GLY A 347 25.98 39.94 -21.94
N GLY A 348 24.77 40.39 -22.28
CA GLY A 348 24.48 41.83 -22.37
C GLY A 348 23.24 42.21 -23.18
N ALA A 349 22.73 41.36 -24.07
CA ALA A 349 21.43 41.54 -24.74
C ALA A 349 20.93 40.25 -25.45
N TRP A 350 21.60 39.12 -25.25
CA TRP A 350 21.47 37.90 -26.05
C TRP A 350 21.49 36.70 -25.11
N TYR A 351 20.59 35.75 -25.32
CA TYR A 351 20.34 34.59 -24.48
C TYR A 351 21.54 33.63 -24.55
N PRO A 352 22.42 33.51 -23.53
CA PRO A 352 23.68 32.77 -23.66
C PRO A 352 23.53 31.28 -23.32
N TYR A 353 22.38 30.87 -22.80
CA TYR A 353 22.13 29.52 -22.29
C TYR A 353 21.89 28.54 -23.43
N PRO A 354 22.41 27.30 -23.32
CA PRO A 354 22.37 26.30 -24.38
C PRO A 354 21.01 25.59 -24.46
N TYR A 355 19.93 26.35 -24.63
CA TYR A 355 18.59 25.78 -24.76
C TYR A 355 17.68 26.57 -25.70
N GLU A 356 16.71 25.85 -26.25
CA GLU A 356 15.53 26.38 -26.92
C GLU A 356 14.25 25.80 -26.33
N ALA A 357 13.15 26.56 -26.43
CA ALA A 357 11.85 26.10 -25.95
C ALA A 357 10.71 26.62 -26.80
N ILE A 358 9.77 25.74 -27.14
CA ILE A 358 8.44 26.09 -27.63
C ILE A 358 7.48 25.75 -26.49
N ALA A 359 7.04 26.76 -25.73
CA ALA A 359 6.23 26.55 -24.54
C ALA A 359 4.74 26.80 -24.81
N ASN A 360 3.88 25.93 -24.27
CA ASN A 360 2.41 26.06 -24.29
C ASN A 360 1.82 26.25 -25.71
N TYR A 361 2.40 25.60 -26.71
CA TYR A 361 1.83 25.60 -28.06
C TYR A 361 0.51 24.82 -28.05
N VAL A 362 -0.56 25.47 -28.52
CA VAL A 362 -1.87 24.83 -28.66
C VAL A 362 -2.12 24.52 -30.14
N PRO A 363 -2.10 23.24 -30.54
CA PRO A 363 -2.33 22.84 -31.92
C PRO A 363 -3.76 23.20 -32.34
N ALA A 364 -3.89 23.79 -33.54
CA ALA A 364 -5.18 24.11 -34.13
C ALA A 364 -5.88 22.87 -34.74
N VAL A 365 -5.12 21.84 -35.07
CA VAL A 365 -5.61 20.61 -35.70
C VAL A 365 -4.97 19.39 -35.04
N THR A 366 -5.71 18.29 -34.96
CA THR A 366 -5.16 17.01 -34.50
C THR A 366 -4.37 16.38 -35.64
N GLY A 367 -3.15 15.91 -35.36
CA GLY A 367 -2.33 15.25 -36.37
C GLY A 367 -0.85 15.13 -35.98
N THR A 368 -0.05 14.68 -36.93
CA THR A 368 1.40 14.58 -36.78
C THR A 368 2.07 15.91 -37.08
N TYR A 369 2.86 16.38 -36.11
CA TYR A 369 3.72 17.56 -36.23
C TYR A 369 5.17 17.11 -36.31
N TYR A 370 5.98 17.92 -36.98
CA TYR A 370 7.36 17.61 -37.33
C TYR A 370 8.29 18.60 -36.62
N ILE A 371 9.23 18.06 -35.83
CA ILE A 371 10.19 18.83 -35.04
C ILE A 371 11.51 18.86 -35.81
N VAL A 372 12.03 20.04 -36.09
CA VAL A 372 13.30 20.22 -36.78
C VAL A 372 14.24 20.98 -35.85
N VAL A 373 15.48 20.49 -35.75
CA VAL A 373 16.56 21.20 -35.06
C VAL A 373 17.53 21.69 -36.12
N ARG A 374 17.73 23.00 -36.19
CA ARG A 374 18.62 23.63 -37.18
C ARG A 374 19.85 24.18 -36.48
N LYS A 375 21.02 24.03 -37.09
CA LYS A 375 22.26 24.65 -36.64
C LYS A 375 22.52 25.91 -37.47
N ILE A 376 22.87 27.03 -36.83
CA ILE A 376 23.05 28.29 -37.56
C ILE A 376 24.37 28.35 -38.34
N SER A 377 25.39 27.61 -37.90
CA SER A 377 26.72 27.63 -38.53
C SER A 377 27.35 26.24 -38.55
N SER A 378 27.83 25.81 -39.73
CA SER A 378 28.65 24.59 -39.86
C SER A 378 30.01 24.70 -39.18
N ALA A 379 30.48 25.93 -38.87
CA ALA A 379 31.80 26.16 -38.29
C ALA A 379 31.85 25.88 -36.78
N THR A 380 30.71 25.68 -36.11
CA THR A 380 30.68 25.35 -34.68
C THR A 380 30.70 23.84 -34.46
N ALA A 381 31.07 23.38 -33.26
CA ALA A 381 31.12 21.95 -32.96
C ALA A 381 29.72 21.32 -32.91
N ASN A 382 29.61 20.03 -33.25
CA ASN A 382 28.41 19.24 -32.96
C ASN A 382 28.37 18.91 -31.46
N ARG A 383 27.18 18.88 -30.87
CA ARG A 383 26.97 18.59 -29.45
C ARG A 383 25.88 17.56 -29.26
N ARG A 384 25.92 16.84 -28.15
CA ARG A 384 24.78 16.08 -27.66
C ARG A 384 23.63 17.03 -27.36
N LEU A 385 22.46 16.68 -27.85
CA LEU A 385 21.19 17.36 -27.69
C LEU A 385 20.28 16.45 -26.88
N THR A 386 19.50 17.03 -25.98
CA THR A 386 18.31 16.37 -25.45
C THR A 386 17.07 17.18 -25.82
N LEU A 387 15.98 16.46 -26.09
CA LEU A 387 14.69 17.00 -26.45
C LEU A 387 13.63 16.30 -25.61
N PHE A 388 12.84 17.10 -24.90
CA PHE A 388 11.69 16.66 -24.13
C PHE A 388 10.40 17.24 -24.71
N THR A 389 9.31 16.49 -24.55
CA THR A 389 7.95 17.02 -24.70
C THR A 389 7.12 16.78 -23.46
N THR A 390 6.31 17.76 -23.06
CA THR A 390 5.27 17.57 -22.03
C THR A 390 4.00 16.93 -22.57
N GLY A 391 3.96 16.70 -23.89
CA GLY A 391 2.88 16.05 -24.59
C GLY A 391 3.14 14.54 -24.80
N PRO A 392 2.62 13.97 -25.89
CA PRO A 392 2.72 12.54 -26.16
C PRO A 392 4.12 12.12 -26.60
N ALA A 393 4.33 10.81 -26.73
CA ALA A 393 5.62 10.23 -27.11
C ALA A 393 6.19 10.81 -28.41
N LEU A 394 7.51 10.96 -28.45
CA LEU A 394 8.25 11.30 -29.67
C LEU A 394 8.30 10.10 -30.62
N GLY A 395 8.34 10.36 -31.93
CA GLY A 395 8.47 9.32 -32.95
C GLY A 395 9.83 8.63 -32.86
N THR A 396 10.91 9.41 -32.94
CA THR A 396 12.25 8.97 -32.59
C THR A 396 12.53 9.33 -31.14
N LYS A 397 12.79 8.33 -30.30
CA LYS A 397 12.92 8.51 -28.85
C LYS A 397 14.07 7.70 -28.27
N THR A 398 14.60 8.18 -27.16
CA THR A 398 15.61 7.52 -26.35
C THR A 398 15.06 7.41 -24.94
N THR A 399 14.93 6.20 -24.41
CA THR A 399 14.36 6.00 -23.06
C THR A 399 15.39 6.28 -21.97
N ALA A 400 16.65 5.92 -22.20
CA ALA A 400 17.77 6.24 -21.31
C ALA A 400 17.96 7.75 -21.15
N SER A 401 18.41 8.17 -19.97
CA SER A 401 18.65 9.57 -19.60
C SER A 401 17.42 10.47 -19.73
N SER A 402 16.23 9.93 -19.46
CA SER A 402 14.97 10.67 -19.50
C SER A 402 14.62 11.36 -18.17
N LEU A 403 15.54 11.35 -17.20
CA LEU A 403 15.40 12.08 -15.94
C LEU A 403 15.45 13.59 -16.15
N THR A 404 14.78 14.32 -15.27
CA THR A 404 14.74 15.79 -15.24
C THR A 404 15.30 16.35 -13.94
N GLN A 405 15.61 17.65 -13.88
CA GLN A 405 16.07 18.24 -12.62
C GLN A 405 14.95 18.39 -11.58
N PRO A 406 15.23 18.17 -10.29
CA PRO A 406 16.53 17.81 -9.70
C PRO A 406 16.74 16.29 -9.46
N SER A 407 15.98 15.41 -10.13
CA SER A 407 16.11 13.95 -9.94
C SER A 407 17.44 13.38 -10.45
N ASP A 408 18.09 14.05 -11.40
CA ASP A 408 19.44 13.75 -11.85
C ASP A 408 20.50 14.16 -10.83
N CYS A 409 20.24 15.00 -9.84
CA CYS A 409 21.24 15.46 -8.89
C CYS A 409 21.73 14.32 -7.97
N SER A 410 23.00 14.33 -7.56
CA SER A 410 23.55 13.30 -6.66
C SER A 410 22.99 13.40 -5.24
N SER A 411 22.56 14.60 -4.86
CA SER A 411 22.00 14.95 -3.56
C SER A 411 20.54 14.53 -3.36
N THR A 412 19.89 14.03 -4.41
CA THR A 412 18.50 13.58 -4.37
C THR A 412 18.42 12.06 -4.43
N LEU A 413 17.41 11.48 -3.78
CA LEU A 413 16.93 10.14 -4.03
C LEU A 413 15.88 10.23 -5.15
N ALA A 414 16.21 9.78 -6.35
CA ALA A 414 15.27 9.74 -7.45
C ALA A 414 14.39 8.49 -7.35
N VAL A 415 13.09 8.69 -7.54
CA VAL A 415 12.08 7.66 -7.32
C VAL A 415 11.34 7.39 -8.63
N GLY A 416 11.56 6.19 -9.17
CA GLY A 416 10.80 5.63 -10.29
C GLY A 416 9.41 5.16 -9.86
N ALA A 417 8.61 4.72 -10.83
CA ALA A 417 7.22 4.32 -10.59
C ALA A 417 6.96 2.88 -11.04
N THR A 418 6.25 2.14 -10.19
CA THR A 418 5.64 0.85 -10.48
C THR A 418 4.15 0.95 -10.19
N ASN A 419 3.33 0.18 -10.90
CA ASN A 419 1.93 0.05 -10.50
C ASN A 419 1.80 -0.81 -9.22
N LEU A 420 0.56 -0.96 -8.73
CA LEU A 420 0.24 -1.76 -7.54
C LEU A 420 0.47 -3.28 -7.69
N SER A 421 0.87 -3.75 -8.87
CA SER A 421 1.21 -5.14 -9.17
C SER A 421 2.67 -5.31 -9.55
N ASP A 422 3.54 -4.39 -9.10
CA ASP A 422 4.98 -4.43 -9.31
C ASP A 422 5.43 -4.34 -10.78
N VAL A 423 4.58 -3.86 -11.68
CA VAL A 423 4.97 -3.64 -13.09
C VAL A 423 5.56 -2.24 -13.24
N PRO A 424 6.78 -2.09 -13.77
CA PRO A 424 7.40 -0.78 -14.00
C PRO A 424 6.62 0.06 -15.00
N GLU A 425 6.31 1.30 -14.61
CA GLU A 425 5.45 2.18 -15.40
C GLU A 425 6.09 2.59 -16.73
N GLY A 426 5.29 2.58 -17.80
CA GLY A 426 5.79 2.81 -19.17
C GLY A 426 6.29 4.24 -19.42
N TYR A 427 5.84 5.19 -18.60
CA TYR A 427 6.24 6.60 -18.65
C TYR A 427 7.39 6.94 -17.70
N SER A 428 7.67 6.12 -16.69
CA SER A 428 8.62 6.46 -15.62
C SER A 428 10.02 6.66 -16.20
N SER A 429 10.57 7.86 -16.02
CA SER A 429 11.88 8.21 -16.53
C SER A 429 12.96 7.29 -15.98
N GLU A 430 13.89 6.88 -16.84
CA GLU A 430 14.94 5.91 -16.55
C GLU A 430 16.33 6.50 -16.81
N GLY A 431 17.31 6.00 -16.07
CA GLY A 431 18.71 6.40 -16.20
C GLY A 431 19.44 5.72 -17.35
N PRO A 432 20.79 5.82 -17.34
CA PRO A 432 21.59 6.65 -16.44
C PRO A 432 21.32 8.15 -16.64
N THR A 433 21.82 9.01 -15.76
CA THR A 433 21.92 10.46 -16.05
C THR A 433 22.81 10.70 -17.28
N THR A 434 22.83 11.91 -17.84
CA THR A 434 23.59 12.16 -19.08
C THR A 434 25.11 12.04 -18.90
N ASP A 435 25.60 12.12 -17.65
CA ASP A 435 26.98 11.83 -17.21
C ASP A 435 27.21 10.39 -16.73
N GLY A 436 26.19 9.53 -16.73
CA GLY A 436 26.33 8.09 -16.52
C GLY A 436 26.01 7.57 -15.11
N ARG A 437 25.51 8.40 -14.19
CA ARG A 437 25.17 7.96 -12.83
C ARG A 437 23.92 7.08 -12.80
N ALA A 438 23.93 6.13 -11.86
CA ALA A 438 22.84 5.21 -11.59
C ALA A 438 21.63 5.95 -10.99
N LYS A 439 20.54 5.99 -11.77
CA LYS A 439 19.24 6.60 -11.42
C LYS A 439 18.11 5.84 -12.15
N PRO A 440 16.87 5.83 -11.61
CA PRO A 440 16.54 6.17 -10.24
C PRO A 440 17.20 5.19 -9.25
N GLU A 441 17.33 5.55 -7.99
CA GLU A 441 17.87 4.64 -6.97
C GLU A 441 16.87 3.56 -6.56
N ILE A 442 15.58 3.90 -6.59
CA ILE A 442 14.49 3.06 -6.12
C ILE A 442 13.20 3.43 -6.86
N SER A 443 12.19 2.58 -6.78
CA SER A 443 10.83 2.87 -7.25
C SER A 443 9.80 2.76 -6.15
N GLY A 444 8.69 3.47 -6.32
CA GLY A 444 7.53 3.40 -5.42
C GLY A 444 6.24 3.16 -6.20
N PRO A 445 5.19 2.73 -5.50
CA PRO A 445 3.90 2.52 -6.14
C PRO A 445 3.27 3.84 -6.61
N ASP A 446 2.54 3.78 -7.72
CA ASP A 446 1.60 4.81 -8.13
C ASP A 446 0.22 4.24 -8.46
N GLY A 447 -0.67 5.09 -8.97
CA GLY A 447 -2.07 4.72 -9.20
C GLY A 447 -2.85 4.55 -7.90
N VAL A 448 -2.31 5.05 -6.78
CA VAL A 448 -2.94 4.99 -5.46
C VAL A 448 -4.11 5.96 -5.38
N SER A 449 -5.15 5.60 -4.63
CA SER A 449 -6.25 6.50 -4.35
C SER A 449 -5.86 7.51 -3.28
N THR A 450 -6.44 8.71 -3.36
CA THR A 450 -6.34 9.78 -2.37
C THR A 450 -7.75 10.33 -2.12
N SER A 451 -7.94 11.23 -1.15
CA SER A 451 -9.24 11.87 -0.92
C SER A 451 -9.73 12.70 -2.12
N LEU A 452 -8.80 13.10 -3.00
CA LEU A 452 -9.06 13.97 -4.14
C LEU A 452 -8.97 13.25 -5.50
N SER A 453 -8.54 11.99 -5.54
CA SER A 453 -8.35 11.21 -6.77
C SER A 453 -8.62 9.73 -6.56
N SER A 454 -9.38 9.11 -7.46
CA SER A 454 -9.57 7.65 -7.48
C SER A 454 -8.36 6.88 -8.04
N GLY A 455 -7.27 7.58 -8.35
CA GLY A 455 -6.03 7.03 -8.89
C GLY A 455 -5.07 8.15 -9.25
N PHE A 456 -4.10 8.40 -8.39
CA PHE A 456 -3.03 9.38 -8.59
C PHE A 456 -1.82 8.67 -9.19
N TYR A 457 -1.61 8.88 -10.49
CA TYR A 457 -0.57 8.24 -11.29
C TYR A 457 0.64 9.14 -11.48
N GLY A 458 1.79 8.52 -11.74
CA GLY A 458 3.04 9.21 -12.04
C GLY A 458 4.09 8.98 -10.96
N THR A 459 5.34 9.24 -11.30
CA THR A 459 6.43 9.30 -10.32
C THR A 459 6.18 10.32 -9.19
N SER A 460 5.28 11.28 -9.43
CA SER A 460 4.75 12.20 -8.41
C SER A 460 3.96 11.51 -7.28
N ALA A 461 3.37 10.34 -7.54
CA ALA A 461 2.74 9.50 -6.52
C ALA A 461 3.76 8.55 -5.88
N SER A 462 4.79 8.11 -6.60
CA SER A 462 5.84 7.24 -6.06
C SER A 462 6.79 7.95 -5.09
N ALA A 463 7.24 9.17 -5.42
CA ALA A 463 8.15 9.97 -4.59
C ALA A 463 7.68 10.22 -3.15
N PRO A 464 6.40 10.56 -2.87
CA PRO A 464 5.92 10.72 -1.50
C PRO A 464 5.95 9.42 -0.69
N HIS A 465 5.82 8.24 -1.32
CA HIS A 465 6.05 6.97 -0.62
C HIS A 465 7.49 6.86 -0.12
N ALA A 466 8.47 7.20 -0.95
CA ALA A 466 9.88 7.22 -0.53
C ALA A 466 10.12 8.23 0.60
N GLY A 467 9.51 9.42 0.50
CA GLY A 467 9.61 10.45 1.55
C GLY A 467 9.04 9.99 2.89
N GLY A 468 7.87 9.35 2.88
CA GLY A 468 7.26 8.76 4.07
C GLY A 468 8.10 7.61 4.63
N ALA A 469 8.58 6.70 3.78
CA ALA A 469 9.47 5.61 4.14
C ALA A 469 10.77 6.10 4.82
N VAL A 470 11.41 7.14 4.28
CA VAL A 470 12.56 7.80 4.91
C VAL A 470 12.20 8.31 6.32
N ALA A 471 11.02 8.89 6.50
CA ALA A 471 10.60 9.41 7.79
C ALA A 471 10.34 8.29 8.81
N LEU A 472 9.76 7.18 8.38
CA LEU A 472 9.59 5.98 9.21
C LEU A 472 10.95 5.42 9.66
N LEU A 473 11.89 5.24 8.73
CA LEU A 473 13.24 4.74 9.03
C LEU A 473 14.02 5.70 9.92
N LYS A 474 13.88 7.02 9.73
CA LYS A 474 14.48 8.02 10.63
C LYS A 474 13.88 7.98 12.04
N ALA A 475 12.57 7.72 12.18
CA ALA A 475 11.94 7.56 13.48
C ALA A 475 12.42 6.29 14.21
N GLN A 476 12.57 5.19 13.47
CA GLN A 476 13.12 3.93 13.98
C GLN A 476 14.61 4.05 14.34
N HIS A 477 15.36 4.81 13.54
CA HIS A 477 16.81 4.96 13.65
C HIS A 477 17.27 6.44 13.69
N PRO A 478 16.97 7.19 14.76
CA PRO A 478 17.22 8.64 14.81
C PRO A 478 18.69 9.05 14.72
N GLY A 479 19.62 8.11 14.94
CA GLY A 479 21.07 8.36 14.83
C GLY A 479 21.67 8.03 13.46
N PHE A 480 20.89 7.55 12.49
CA PHE A 480 21.43 7.11 11.20
C PHE A 480 21.73 8.29 10.29
N SER A 481 22.86 8.20 9.59
CA SER A 481 23.22 9.12 8.51
C SER A 481 22.32 8.91 7.28
N LEU A 482 22.27 9.93 6.40
CA LEU A 482 21.55 9.82 5.12
C LEU A 482 22.00 8.61 4.29
N ALA A 483 23.30 8.31 4.29
CA ALA A 483 23.84 7.16 3.58
C ALA A 483 23.30 5.83 4.14
N GLN A 484 23.16 5.70 5.46
CA GLN A 484 22.59 4.52 6.10
C GLN A 484 21.09 4.38 5.81
N ILE A 485 20.33 5.49 5.83
CA ILE A 485 18.90 5.47 5.47
C ILE A 485 18.71 5.08 3.99
N ARG A 486 19.50 5.66 3.07
CA ARG A 486 19.47 5.26 1.65
C ARG A 486 19.87 3.80 1.47
N TRP A 487 20.85 3.32 2.22
CA TRP A 487 21.25 1.92 2.19
C TRP A 487 20.09 1.02 2.59
N LEU A 488 19.44 1.26 3.73
CA LEU A 488 18.26 0.48 4.16
C LEU A 488 17.20 0.42 3.05
N LEU A 489 16.78 1.57 2.53
CA LEU A 489 15.78 1.63 1.45
C LEU A 489 16.16 0.81 0.23
N THR A 490 17.43 0.85 -0.17
CA THR A 490 17.88 0.19 -1.41
C THR A 490 18.24 -1.27 -1.20
N SER A 491 18.72 -1.67 -0.03
CA SER A 491 19.06 -3.06 0.28
C SER A 491 17.84 -3.91 0.59
N THR A 492 16.76 -3.32 1.10
CA THR A 492 15.49 -4.01 1.39
C THR A 492 14.48 -3.87 0.26
N ALA A 493 14.81 -3.19 -0.85
CA ALA A 493 13.89 -3.07 -1.96
C ALA A 493 13.53 -4.45 -2.54
N LYS A 494 12.26 -4.62 -2.94
CA LYS A 494 11.82 -5.76 -3.72
C LYS A 494 12.25 -5.57 -5.16
N ASP A 495 13.04 -6.49 -5.68
CA ASP A 495 13.36 -6.51 -7.10
C ASP A 495 12.13 -6.93 -7.91
N VAL A 496 11.73 -6.06 -8.84
CA VAL A 496 10.46 -6.17 -9.59
C VAL A 496 10.66 -6.14 -11.11
N ASN A 497 11.91 -6.07 -11.57
CA ASN A 497 12.22 -6.00 -12.98
C ASN A 497 13.40 -6.92 -13.33
N THR A 498 14.61 -6.39 -13.48
CA THR A 498 15.78 -7.21 -13.79
C THR A 498 16.58 -7.45 -12.52
N ALA A 499 16.92 -8.71 -12.26
CA ALA A 499 17.75 -9.13 -11.13
C ALA A 499 18.91 -8.14 -10.82
N GLY A 500 18.86 -7.49 -9.66
CA GLY A 500 19.80 -6.47 -9.21
C GLY A 500 19.42 -5.05 -9.63
N PHE A 501 20.41 -4.16 -9.66
CA PHE A 501 20.16 -2.79 -10.09
C PHE A 501 19.86 -2.72 -11.59
N ASP A 502 18.79 -2.01 -11.95
CA ASP A 502 18.53 -1.59 -13.33
C ASP A 502 18.10 -0.13 -13.42
N TYR A 503 18.30 0.49 -14.58
CA TYR A 503 18.01 1.91 -14.78
C TYR A 503 16.52 2.26 -14.80
N ARG A 504 15.63 1.27 -14.83
CA ARG A 504 14.18 1.46 -14.93
C ARG A 504 13.52 1.50 -13.56
N THR A 505 13.92 0.61 -12.65
CA THR A 505 13.38 0.56 -11.29
C THR A 505 14.38 0.84 -10.18
N GLY A 506 15.65 1.05 -10.51
CA GLY A 506 16.72 1.20 -9.53
C GLY A 506 17.04 -0.13 -8.87
N ASN A 507 17.10 -0.15 -7.53
CA ASN A 507 17.20 -1.39 -6.76
C ASN A 507 15.85 -2.13 -6.62
N GLY A 508 14.78 -1.60 -7.22
CA GLY A 508 13.44 -2.20 -7.18
C GLY A 508 12.40 -1.33 -6.47
N ARG A 509 11.23 -1.91 -6.21
CA ARG A 509 10.12 -1.29 -5.49
C ARG A 509 10.44 -1.27 -4.01
N MET A 510 10.35 -0.10 -3.36
CA MET A 510 10.63 0.03 -1.93
C MET A 510 9.81 -0.95 -1.08
N SER A 511 10.49 -1.67 -0.19
CA SER A 511 9.87 -2.63 0.73
C SER A 511 10.61 -2.51 2.04
N LEU A 512 9.89 -2.16 3.10
CA LEU A 512 10.46 -1.85 4.40
C LEU A 512 10.66 -3.12 5.21
N ASP A 513 11.75 -3.15 5.97
CA ASP A 513 12.06 -4.13 7.00
C ASP A 513 11.65 -3.51 8.34
N ALA A 514 10.56 -4.03 8.91
CA ALA A 514 9.90 -3.36 10.03
C ALA A 514 10.52 -3.71 11.39
N ASP A 515 10.98 -4.94 11.57
CA ASP A 515 11.60 -5.40 12.82
C ASP A 515 13.14 -5.38 12.81
N GLY A 516 13.74 -5.14 11.64
CA GLY A 516 15.16 -4.93 11.45
C GLY A 516 15.97 -6.22 11.37
N ASP A 517 15.37 -7.34 10.99
CA ASP A 517 16.02 -8.64 10.92
C ASP A 517 16.79 -8.91 9.60
N GLY A 518 16.62 -8.04 8.62
CA GLY A 518 17.26 -8.10 7.31
C GLY A 518 16.35 -8.61 6.19
N PHE A 519 15.10 -8.98 6.47
CA PHE A 519 14.11 -9.37 5.48
C PHE A 519 13.07 -8.26 5.30
N ASN A 520 12.65 -8.04 4.06
CA ASN A 520 11.68 -7.00 3.75
C ASN A 520 10.25 -7.53 3.85
N HIS A 521 9.29 -6.61 3.92
CA HIS A 521 7.85 -6.91 3.97
C HIS A 521 7.36 -7.98 2.99
N ASP A 522 7.96 -8.09 1.79
CA ASP A 522 7.49 -9.04 0.77
C ASP A 522 7.92 -10.48 1.02
N VAL A 523 9.01 -10.70 1.76
CA VAL A 523 9.62 -12.03 1.96
C VAL A 523 9.73 -12.45 3.41
N ASP A 524 9.49 -11.52 4.34
CA ASP A 524 9.55 -11.77 5.78
C ASP A 524 8.32 -12.54 6.28
N ASN A 525 8.57 -13.72 6.85
CA ASN A 525 7.56 -14.61 7.41
C ASN A 525 7.15 -14.24 8.84
N CYS A 526 7.84 -13.29 9.49
CA CYS A 526 7.46 -12.70 10.78
C CYS A 526 7.68 -11.19 10.82
N ARG A 527 7.04 -10.45 9.92
CA ARG A 527 7.10 -8.98 9.72
C ARG A 527 7.14 -8.05 10.94
N LEU A 528 6.76 -8.52 12.11
CA LEU A 528 6.69 -7.74 13.36
C LEU A 528 7.58 -8.31 14.47
N VAL A 529 8.29 -9.41 14.24
CA VAL A 529 9.03 -10.19 15.24
C VAL A 529 10.36 -10.63 14.66
N TYR A 530 11.41 -9.93 15.08
CA TYR A 530 12.79 -10.15 14.63
C TYR A 530 13.18 -11.64 14.59
N ASN A 531 13.43 -12.19 13.40
CA ASN A 531 13.72 -13.61 13.19
C ASN A 531 14.67 -13.86 11.99
N PRO A 532 15.95 -13.49 12.07
CA PRO A 532 16.88 -13.48 10.94
C PRO A 532 17.19 -14.85 10.31
N THR A 533 16.70 -15.95 10.90
CA THR A 533 16.79 -17.29 10.31
C THR A 533 15.63 -17.63 9.38
N GLN A 534 14.51 -16.90 9.46
CA GLN A 534 13.28 -17.12 8.69
C GLN A 534 12.89 -18.60 8.70
N ALA A 535 12.97 -19.22 9.89
CA ALA A 535 12.57 -20.61 10.08
C ALA A 535 11.04 -20.70 9.95
N ASP A 536 10.57 -21.78 9.36
CA ASP A 536 9.17 -22.08 9.02
C ASP A 536 9.10 -23.61 8.91
N LEU A 537 8.84 -24.26 10.05
CA LEU A 537 8.96 -25.71 10.19
C LEU A 537 7.85 -26.46 9.45
N ASP A 538 6.62 -25.94 9.45
CA ASP A 538 5.46 -26.56 8.82
C ASP A 538 5.19 -26.09 7.37
N GLY A 539 5.81 -24.96 6.96
CA GLY A 539 5.76 -24.42 5.61
C GLY A 539 4.49 -23.64 5.29
N ASP A 540 3.77 -23.13 6.29
CA ASP A 540 2.53 -22.36 6.09
C ASP A 540 2.78 -20.88 5.70
N GLY A 541 4.03 -20.42 5.84
CA GLY A 541 4.48 -19.06 5.52
C GLY A 541 4.46 -18.09 6.70
N ILE A 542 4.12 -18.54 7.90
CA ILE A 542 4.33 -17.87 9.19
C ILE A 542 5.63 -18.44 9.77
N GLY A 543 6.53 -17.58 10.23
CA GLY A 543 7.79 -18.07 10.79
C GLY A 543 7.64 -18.60 12.21
N ASP A 544 8.48 -19.58 12.59
CA ASP A 544 8.46 -20.22 13.92
C ASP A 544 8.47 -19.20 15.08
N ALA A 545 9.10 -18.03 14.87
CA ALA A 545 9.22 -16.97 15.87
C ALA A 545 7.89 -16.26 16.19
N CYS A 546 6.94 -16.26 15.25
CA CYS A 546 5.63 -15.63 15.36
C CYS A 546 4.47 -16.61 15.18
N ASP A 547 4.76 -17.91 15.04
CA ASP A 547 3.78 -18.97 14.97
C ASP A 547 3.23 -19.36 16.34
N THR A 548 1.95 -19.73 16.37
CA THR A 548 1.26 -20.30 17.52
C THR A 548 1.19 -21.82 17.53
N ASP A 549 1.53 -22.48 16.42
CA ASP A 549 1.52 -23.93 16.19
C ASP A 549 2.69 -24.27 15.24
N ILE A 550 3.90 -24.32 15.80
CA ILE A 550 5.15 -24.26 15.01
C ILE A 550 5.33 -25.48 14.09
N ASP A 551 4.84 -26.65 14.46
CA ASP A 551 4.97 -27.87 13.64
C ASP A 551 3.69 -28.25 12.88
N GLY A 552 2.63 -27.47 13.02
CA GLY A 552 1.40 -27.58 12.23
C GLY A 552 0.61 -28.86 12.49
N ASP A 553 0.76 -29.46 13.67
CA ASP A 553 0.16 -30.76 14.01
C ASP A 553 -1.29 -30.66 14.52
N GLY A 554 -1.74 -29.43 14.81
CA GLY A 554 -3.07 -29.09 15.32
C GLY A 554 -3.15 -28.84 16.84
N LEU A 555 -2.03 -28.83 17.55
CA LEU A 555 -1.89 -28.31 18.91
C LEU A 555 -1.08 -27.02 18.91
N THR A 556 -1.62 -25.99 19.55
CA THR A 556 -0.82 -24.78 19.77
C THR A 556 0.37 -25.06 20.68
N ASN A 557 1.46 -24.31 20.52
CA ASN A 557 2.65 -24.33 21.39
C ASN A 557 2.30 -24.27 22.90
N THR A 558 1.20 -23.61 23.25
CA THR A 558 0.69 -23.52 24.63
C THR A 558 0.00 -24.82 25.09
N GLN A 559 -0.76 -25.47 24.21
CA GLN A 559 -1.35 -26.78 24.48
C GLN A 559 -0.27 -27.84 24.64
N GLU A 560 0.72 -27.83 23.76
CA GLU A 560 1.84 -28.75 23.80
C GLU A 560 2.66 -28.59 25.08
N SER A 561 3.01 -27.35 25.44
CA SER A 561 3.65 -27.08 26.73
C SER A 561 2.82 -27.57 27.93
N ALA A 562 1.49 -27.60 27.83
CA ALA A 562 0.64 -28.12 28.89
C ALA A 562 0.58 -29.66 28.91
N LEU A 563 0.77 -30.30 27.77
CA LEU A 563 0.82 -31.75 27.60
C LEU A 563 2.24 -32.31 27.79
N ASN A 564 3.26 -31.45 27.76
CA ASN A 564 4.69 -31.77 27.74
C ASN A 564 5.16 -32.46 26.44
N THR A 565 4.45 -32.21 25.34
CA THR A 565 4.91 -32.54 23.97
C THR A 565 5.93 -31.50 23.48
N ASP A 566 6.61 -31.77 22.37
CA ASP A 566 7.65 -30.91 21.80
C ASP A 566 7.10 -30.02 20.67
N PRO A 567 7.01 -28.68 20.82
CA PRO A 567 6.47 -27.77 19.80
C PRO A 567 7.22 -27.66 18.48
N TYR A 568 8.23 -28.49 18.25
CA TYR A 568 9.05 -28.48 17.05
C TYR A 568 9.07 -29.88 16.40
N ASN A 569 8.00 -30.66 16.56
CA ASN A 569 7.97 -32.04 17.06
C ASN A 569 6.60 -32.66 16.82
N PRO A 570 6.05 -32.73 15.57
CA PRO A 570 4.63 -33.03 15.38
C PRO A 570 4.23 -34.45 15.82
N ASP A 571 5.19 -35.33 16.10
CA ASP A 571 5.02 -36.69 16.66
C ASP A 571 6.07 -36.88 17.76
N THR A 572 5.73 -36.49 19.00
CA THR A 572 6.69 -36.38 20.11
C THR A 572 7.31 -37.71 20.49
N ASP A 573 6.55 -38.80 20.44
CA ASP A 573 7.03 -40.14 20.84
C ASP A 573 7.46 -41.02 19.66
N GLY A 574 7.24 -40.57 18.42
CA GLY A 574 7.80 -41.12 17.20
C GLY A 574 7.12 -42.40 16.73
N ASP A 575 5.83 -42.56 17.01
CA ASP A 575 5.06 -43.78 16.74
C ASP A 575 4.34 -43.78 15.38
N GLY A 576 4.32 -42.62 14.71
CA GLY A 576 3.68 -42.38 13.43
C GLY A 576 2.31 -41.70 13.49
N LEU A 577 1.83 -41.30 14.67
CA LEU A 577 0.64 -40.49 14.90
C LEU A 577 1.05 -39.11 15.43
N THR A 578 0.43 -38.03 14.93
CA THR A 578 0.81 -36.69 15.42
C THR A 578 0.15 -36.38 16.76
N ASP A 579 0.81 -35.58 17.61
CA ASP A 579 0.32 -35.30 18.96
C ASP A 579 -1.09 -34.68 18.94
N GLY A 580 -1.35 -33.80 17.97
CA GLY A 580 -2.66 -33.21 17.74
C GLY A 580 -3.71 -34.20 17.28
N VAL A 581 -3.35 -35.21 16.49
CA VAL A 581 -4.27 -36.28 16.10
C VAL A 581 -4.56 -37.20 17.28
N GLU A 582 -3.54 -37.53 18.07
CA GLU A 582 -3.68 -38.29 19.29
C GLU A 582 -4.63 -37.64 20.29
N VAL A 583 -4.41 -36.36 20.60
CA VAL A 583 -5.19 -35.63 21.60
C VAL A 583 -6.59 -35.34 21.11
N ASN A 584 -6.74 -34.83 19.89
CA ASN A 584 -8.03 -34.32 19.40
C ASN A 584 -8.91 -35.42 18.79
N THR A 585 -8.34 -36.51 18.29
CA THR A 585 -9.09 -37.55 17.54
C THR A 585 -9.16 -38.88 18.25
N HIS A 586 -8.03 -39.44 18.68
CA HIS A 586 -7.97 -40.81 19.22
C HIS A 586 -8.05 -40.87 20.75
N GLY A 587 -7.68 -39.78 21.42
CA GLY A 587 -7.53 -39.67 22.86
C GLY A 587 -6.42 -40.56 23.41
N THR A 588 -5.39 -40.87 22.64
CA THR A 588 -4.16 -41.54 23.09
C THR A 588 -3.25 -40.56 23.82
N ASN A 589 -2.11 -41.02 24.34
CA ASN A 589 -1.16 -40.22 25.09
C ASN A 589 0.08 -39.91 24.24
N PRO A 590 0.29 -38.66 23.81
CA PRO A 590 1.35 -38.27 22.86
C PRO A 590 2.77 -38.30 23.41
N LEU A 591 2.97 -38.91 24.57
CA LEU A 591 4.27 -39.12 25.20
C LEU A 591 4.62 -40.61 25.31
N LEU A 592 3.73 -41.47 24.83
CA LEU A 592 3.82 -42.90 24.94
C LEU A 592 3.45 -43.50 23.59
N ALA A 593 4.49 -43.92 22.87
CA ALA A 593 4.32 -44.59 21.59
C ALA A 593 3.34 -45.78 21.65
N ASP A 594 3.08 -46.35 22.83
CA ASP A 594 2.07 -47.37 23.10
C ASP A 594 1.29 -46.94 24.35
N THR A 595 0.09 -46.38 24.15
CA THR A 595 -0.73 -45.78 25.22
C THR A 595 -1.23 -46.80 26.24
N ASP A 596 -1.55 -48.01 25.79
CA ASP A 596 -2.16 -49.04 26.64
C ASP A 596 -1.18 -50.10 27.17
N GLY A 597 0.05 -50.10 26.66
CA GLY A 597 1.19 -50.87 27.12
C GLY A 597 1.16 -52.34 26.72
N ASP A 598 0.54 -52.70 25.59
CA ASP A 598 0.45 -54.08 25.12
C ASP A 598 1.56 -54.52 24.15
N GLY A 599 2.39 -53.58 23.71
CA GLY A 599 3.55 -53.78 22.84
C GLY A 599 3.33 -53.37 21.38
N LEU A 600 2.17 -52.83 21.02
CA LEU A 600 1.93 -52.20 19.72
C LEU A 600 1.92 -50.67 19.83
N PRO A 601 2.57 -49.95 18.90
CA PRO A 601 2.48 -48.51 18.91
C PRO A 601 1.12 -47.98 18.40
N ASP A 602 0.62 -46.87 18.96
CA ASP A 602 -0.72 -46.34 18.70
C ASP A 602 -0.93 -46.00 17.21
N GLY A 603 0.04 -45.33 16.59
CA GLY A 603 0.02 -45.00 15.16
C GLY A 603 -0.06 -46.24 14.27
N LEU A 604 0.56 -47.34 14.69
CA LEU A 604 0.49 -48.62 14.00
C LEU A 604 -0.89 -49.27 14.16
N GLU A 605 -1.45 -49.19 15.36
CA GLU A 605 -2.79 -49.69 15.66
C GLU A 605 -3.88 -48.99 14.85
N ILE A 606 -3.83 -47.66 14.74
CA ILE A 606 -4.73 -46.89 13.88
C ILE A 606 -4.57 -47.27 12.42
N THR A 607 -3.33 -47.45 11.96
CA THR A 607 -3.03 -47.86 10.58
C THR A 607 -3.65 -49.22 10.22
N TYR A 608 -3.68 -50.17 11.16
CA TYR A 608 -4.22 -51.51 10.95
C TYR A 608 -5.64 -51.73 11.50
N GLY A 609 -6.26 -50.71 12.09
CA GLY A 609 -7.65 -50.74 12.56
C GLY A 609 -7.88 -51.49 13.89
N THR A 610 -6.86 -51.55 14.75
CA THR A 610 -7.02 -51.99 16.16
C THR A 610 -7.33 -50.79 17.05
N ASN A 611 -7.34 -50.97 18.37
CA ASN A 611 -7.80 -49.96 19.32
C ASN A 611 -6.66 -49.59 20.28
N PRO A 612 -6.06 -48.40 20.14
CA PRO A 612 -4.85 -47.97 20.88
C PRO A 612 -5.09 -47.63 22.36
N LYS A 613 -6.24 -48.02 22.91
CA LYS A 613 -6.64 -47.73 24.30
C LYS A 613 -7.08 -48.99 25.03
N LEU A 614 -6.85 -50.16 24.44
CA LEU A 614 -7.34 -51.42 24.92
C LEU A 614 -6.25 -52.48 24.84
N SER A 615 -5.45 -52.57 25.91
CA SER A 615 -4.33 -53.52 25.98
C SER A 615 -4.80 -54.93 25.67
N ASN A 616 -4.37 -55.45 24.53
CA ASN A 616 -4.78 -56.74 24.01
C ASN A 616 -3.77 -57.85 24.35
N LYS A 617 -2.56 -57.50 24.82
CA LYS A 617 -1.48 -58.40 25.23
C LYS A 617 -1.23 -59.56 24.25
N GLY A 618 -1.33 -59.29 22.94
CA GLY A 618 -1.15 -60.27 21.87
C GLY A 618 -2.43 -60.88 21.30
N ASP A 619 -3.59 -60.35 21.66
CA ASP A 619 -4.90 -60.60 21.05
C ASP A 619 -5.14 -59.53 19.96
N LEU A 620 -4.44 -59.69 18.84
CA LEU A 620 -4.41 -58.76 17.71
C LEU A 620 -5.75 -58.67 16.95
N ALA A 621 -6.87 -59.08 17.55
CA ALA A 621 -8.19 -59.05 16.95
C ALA A 621 -8.65 -57.60 16.68
N PRO A 622 -8.88 -57.22 15.41
CA PRO A 622 -9.30 -55.85 15.13
C PRO A 622 -10.71 -55.57 15.64
N SER A 623 -10.87 -54.48 16.38
CA SER A 623 -12.16 -53.98 16.89
C SER A 623 -12.88 -54.84 17.94
N GLY A 624 -12.20 -55.79 18.60
CA GLY A 624 -12.77 -56.72 19.59
C GLY A 624 -12.29 -56.51 21.04
N VAL A 625 -13.11 -56.95 22.01
CA VAL A 625 -12.69 -57.09 23.41
C VAL A 625 -11.68 -58.22 23.49
N PRO A 626 -10.52 -58.06 24.16
CA PRO A 626 -9.56 -59.13 24.36
C PRO A 626 -10.27 -60.37 24.94
N ASP A 627 -10.38 -61.43 24.15
CA ASP A 627 -10.97 -62.70 24.55
C ASP A 627 -9.91 -63.70 25.06
N ASN A 628 -8.63 -63.30 25.00
CA ASN A 628 -7.45 -64.08 25.38
C ASN A 628 -7.28 -65.36 24.54
N GLN A 629 -7.82 -65.42 23.32
CA GLN A 629 -7.65 -66.55 22.41
C GLN A 629 -6.96 -66.13 21.11
N ILE A 630 -5.72 -66.60 20.94
CA ILE A 630 -5.01 -66.51 19.64
C ILE A 630 -5.73 -67.37 18.60
N ASN A 631 -6.36 -66.74 17.63
CA ASN A 631 -7.13 -67.32 16.54
C ASN A 631 -6.60 -66.85 15.16
N VAL A 632 -7.33 -67.18 14.09
CA VAL A 632 -6.89 -66.91 12.70
C VAL A 632 -6.81 -65.41 12.41
N SER A 633 -7.67 -64.59 13.03
CA SER A 633 -7.65 -63.13 12.91
C SER A 633 -6.35 -62.54 13.50
N ASP A 634 -5.88 -63.08 14.63
CA ASP A 634 -4.61 -62.66 15.25
C ASP A 634 -3.41 -63.01 14.39
N LEU A 635 -3.41 -64.23 13.81
CA LEU A 635 -2.36 -64.67 12.89
C LEU A 635 -2.34 -63.81 11.62
N MET A 636 -3.51 -63.36 11.14
CA MET A 636 -3.61 -62.45 10.00
C MET A 636 -3.01 -61.09 10.30
N MET A 637 -3.31 -60.51 11.46
CA MET A 637 -2.75 -59.21 11.87
C MET A 637 -1.24 -59.31 12.12
N LEU A 638 -0.78 -60.35 12.82
CA LEU A 638 0.65 -60.63 13.01
C LEU A 638 1.41 -60.72 11.68
N MET A 639 0.85 -61.42 10.69
CA MET A 639 1.47 -61.55 9.36
C MET A 639 1.46 -60.25 8.55
N ARG A 640 0.53 -59.33 8.81
CA ARG A 640 0.48 -58.00 8.16
C ARG A 640 1.52 -57.04 8.75
N PHE A 641 1.73 -57.07 10.07
CA PHE A 641 2.84 -56.36 10.73
C PHE A 641 4.21 -56.81 10.20
N VAL A 642 4.39 -58.12 9.98
CA VAL A 642 5.69 -58.70 9.56
C VAL A 642 5.89 -58.69 8.03
N GLY A 643 4.81 -58.65 7.24
CA GLY A 643 4.83 -58.92 5.80
C GLY A 643 4.41 -57.79 4.84
N GLN A 644 4.02 -56.60 5.33
CA GLN A 644 3.55 -55.46 4.50
C GLN A 644 2.42 -55.83 3.50
N LEU A 645 1.44 -56.61 3.95
CA LEU A 645 0.25 -56.95 3.16
C LEU A 645 -0.81 -55.83 3.22
N GLN A 646 -1.74 -55.79 2.26
CA GLN A 646 -2.76 -54.73 2.07
C GLN A 646 -3.60 -54.43 3.34
N VAL A 647 -4.19 -53.23 3.47
CA VAL A 647 -5.09 -52.84 4.58
C VAL A 647 -6.35 -53.74 4.59
N PRO A 648 -6.81 -54.27 5.74
CA PRO A 648 -7.93 -55.22 5.76
C PRO A 648 -9.29 -54.55 5.56
N GLY A 649 -10.22 -55.24 4.89
CA GLY A 649 -11.62 -54.81 4.84
C GLY A 649 -12.34 -55.11 6.16
N ALA A 650 -13.44 -54.40 6.46
CA ALA A 650 -14.20 -54.59 7.71
C ALA A 650 -14.61 -56.05 8.01
N ARG A 651 -14.75 -56.90 6.99
CA ARG A 651 -15.07 -58.33 7.15
C ARG A 651 -13.86 -59.19 7.49
N ASP A 652 -12.69 -58.93 6.88
CA ASP A 652 -11.41 -59.54 7.26
C ASP A 652 -11.13 -59.27 8.75
N LEU A 653 -11.42 -58.04 9.19
CA LEU A 653 -11.22 -57.56 10.56
C LEU A 653 -12.15 -58.24 11.58
N THR A 654 -13.40 -58.52 11.21
CA THR A 654 -14.42 -59.01 12.16
C THR A 654 -14.46 -60.55 12.26
N LEU A 655 -14.09 -61.26 11.20
CA LEU A 655 -14.33 -62.71 11.06
C LEU A 655 -13.14 -63.52 10.55
N GLY A 656 -11.98 -62.94 10.24
CA GLY A 656 -10.85 -63.69 9.66
C GLY A 656 -11.17 -64.38 8.31
N ASP A 657 -12.23 -63.93 7.63
CA ASP A 657 -12.78 -64.50 6.41
C ASP A 657 -12.08 -63.88 5.19
N MET A 658 -11.09 -64.58 4.65
CA MET A 658 -10.22 -64.13 3.56
C MET A 658 -10.89 -64.13 2.19
N ASN A 659 -12.02 -64.83 2.07
CA ASN A 659 -12.67 -65.07 0.79
C ASN A 659 -14.05 -64.38 0.69
N ASN A 660 -14.47 -63.71 1.77
CA ASN A 660 -15.66 -62.89 1.90
C ASN A 660 -16.98 -63.70 1.77
N ASP A 661 -16.97 -64.97 2.20
CA ASP A 661 -18.15 -65.85 2.19
C ASP A 661 -19.00 -65.79 3.47
N GLY A 662 -18.54 -65.05 4.47
CA GLY A 662 -19.20 -64.82 5.76
C GLY A 662 -18.97 -65.92 6.79
N THR A 663 -18.07 -66.88 6.55
CA THR A 663 -17.79 -68.00 7.46
C THR A 663 -16.31 -68.27 7.61
N LEU A 664 -15.80 -68.30 8.85
CA LEU A 664 -14.41 -68.65 9.13
C LEU A 664 -14.22 -70.17 8.98
N ASP A 665 -13.65 -70.60 7.86
CA ASP A 665 -13.47 -72.02 7.52
C ASP A 665 -12.05 -72.37 7.00
N VAL A 666 -11.85 -73.63 6.62
CA VAL A 666 -10.52 -74.11 6.17
C VAL A 666 -10.03 -73.44 4.89
N ARG A 667 -10.93 -72.89 4.06
CA ARG A 667 -10.61 -72.18 2.82
C ARG A 667 -9.95 -70.86 3.12
N ASP A 668 -10.34 -70.18 4.19
CA ASP A 668 -9.67 -68.96 4.64
C ASP A 668 -8.23 -69.27 5.04
N VAL A 669 -8.04 -70.33 5.84
CA VAL A 669 -6.71 -70.83 6.23
C VAL A 669 -5.88 -71.25 5.00
N LEU A 670 -6.50 -71.88 4.00
CA LEU A 670 -5.81 -72.29 2.77
C LEU A 670 -5.48 -71.11 1.84
N MET A 671 -6.35 -70.09 1.76
CA MET A 671 -6.08 -68.86 1.02
C MET A 671 -4.94 -68.08 1.67
N LEU A 672 -4.96 -67.97 3.00
CA LEU A 672 -3.86 -67.45 3.80
C LEU A 672 -2.56 -68.18 3.49
N ARG A 673 -2.55 -69.51 3.62
CA ARG A 673 -1.38 -70.33 3.32
C ARG A 673 -0.84 -70.08 1.91
N ARG A 674 -1.74 -69.94 0.92
CA ARG A 674 -1.39 -69.72 -0.49
C ARG A 674 -0.79 -68.34 -0.75
N GLN A 675 -1.33 -67.29 -0.14
CA GLN A 675 -0.77 -65.94 -0.24
C GLN A 675 0.60 -65.83 0.45
N LEU A 676 0.81 -66.59 1.52
CA LEU A 676 2.04 -66.59 2.32
C LEU A 676 3.16 -67.50 1.78
N GLY A 677 2.89 -68.32 0.77
CA GLY A 677 3.92 -69.17 0.13
C GLY A 677 4.38 -70.40 0.93
N PHE A 678 3.57 -70.88 1.89
CA PHE A 678 3.82 -72.10 2.68
C PHE A 678 3.18 -73.38 2.12
#